data_AF-A0A0B7GIQ5-F1
#
_entry.id   AF-A0A0B7GIQ5-F1
#
_cell.length_a   1.000
_cell.length_b   1.000
_cell.length_c   1.000
_cell.angle_alpha   90.00
_cell.angle_beta   90.00
_cell.angle_gamma   90.00
#
_symmetry.space_group_name_H-M   'P 1'
#
loop_
_entity.id
_entity.type
_entity.pdbx_description
1 polymer ?
#
loop_
_entity_poly.entity_id
_entity_poly.type
_entity_poly.pdbx_seq_one_letter_code
_entity_poly.pdbx_strand_id
1 'polypeptide(L)'
;MVPSTFLRSKPARCLPVLLATLLFAGCGTHTQDQSTAFMQGTSQANSSFYLQQMQQSTNDSKTNWQLLAIRALLQEGKKQQAIDLYNQLPSNLNSTQAREQSLLAVEVKLAQNDYQGARTLLAKLDPTSLDQPQQARYWQAQIDASQGKPSLTLLRALIAQQPLLSDAKQRQKNIDATWQALTSMPQDQANALVINADENTLQGWLDLQRMWFDNRNDPTLLKAGVKDWQTRYPQNPGAKMLPTALVNMQNYKPASTNKIALFLPLNGQASIFGRTIQQGFEAAKNGAPSVTGSAVPAQVAQAANVSGNDDVVSPSQAEVSDLTATGSRAEPVQAPAQDQAAPAAEPTAQAPAASATPQTTASPVTQPVTAPTAQPQPAVASAANPSAELKIYDTTSQPISQLLAQAQQDGATLVVGPLLKENVDDVIKSNTPLNVLALNQPEKVESRANLCYFALSPEDEARDAARHIHQQGKQTPLLLVPRGALGDRVVSAFADEWLKLGGASVLQQRFGSTAELRAGVNGGGGIALTGTPVSTLPSAQNSSLGSADEMPVSSGGSVDAAYILATPEQIAYIKPMIAMRNGSQNNVTLYASSRSAQGTAGPDFRLEMEGLQYSEIPMLAGSNPALMQQALSAVRNDYSLARLYAMGADAWSLANHFTQMRQTPGFELNGNTGDLTATQDCVINRKLSWLKYQQGKIVPAS
;
A
#
# COMPACT_ATOMS: atom_id res chain seq x y z
N MET A 1 92.99 50.22 -30.12
CA MET A 1 92.47 51.61 -30.09
C MET A 1 91.00 51.52 -29.66
N VAL A 2 90.49 52.21 -28.63
CA VAL A 2 90.38 53.68 -28.42
C VAL A 2 89.43 54.32 -29.44
N PRO A 3 88.44 55.17 -29.07
CA PRO A 3 87.93 55.57 -27.73
C PRO A 3 86.75 54.65 -27.30
N SER A 4 85.64 54.96 -26.59
CA SER A 4 85.02 56.14 -25.90
C SER A 4 84.18 55.59 -24.71
N THR A 5 84.09 56.10 -23.47
CA THR A 5 83.78 57.42 -22.84
C THR A 5 82.27 57.76 -22.78
N PHE A 6 81.55 57.61 -21.64
CA PHE A 6 81.42 58.54 -20.47
C PHE A 6 80.26 59.57 -20.62
N LEU A 7 79.56 60.10 -19.59
CA LEU A 7 79.54 59.90 -18.11
C LEU A 7 78.23 60.50 -17.49
N ARG A 8 78.11 60.42 -16.15
CA ARG A 8 77.13 61.07 -15.21
C ARG A 8 75.71 60.44 -15.12
N SER A 9 75.07 60.37 -13.95
CA SER A 9 75.58 60.37 -12.56
C SER A 9 74.59 59.78 -11.55
N LYS A 10 75.15 59.00 -10.60
CA LYS A 10 74.62 58.39 -9.35
C LYS A 10 73.78 59.34 -8.43
N PRO A 11 73.16 58.85 -7.32
CA PRO A 11 72.55 57.52 -7.05
C PRO A 11 71.24 57.54 -6.18
N ALA A 12 70.46 56.45 -6.16
CA ALA A 12 69.68 56.04 -4.97
C ALA A 12 69.27 54.54 -4.96
N ARG A 13 69.63 53.83 -3.89
CA ARG A 13 69.03 52.59 -3.31
C ARG A 13 68.08 51.73 -4.18
N CYS A 14 68.63 50.67 -4.81
CA CYS A 14 67.95 49.36 -4.95
C CYS A 14 68.97 48.23 -5.18
N LEU A 15 69.18 47.40 -4.17
CA LEU A 15 69.87 46.10 -4.21
C LEU A 15 69.37 45.31 -2.98
N PRO A 16 69.12 43.98 -3.04
CA PRO A 16 69.64 43.04 -4.03
C PRO A 16 68.56 42.41 -4.94
N VAL A 17 68.78 42.45 -6.26
CA VAL A 17 68.02 41.63 -7.25
C VAL A 17 68.84 40.41 -7.72
N LEU A 18 70.14 40.39 -7.48
CA LEU A 18 71.07 39.32 -7.88
C LEU A 18 71.09 38.12 -6.91
N LEU A 19 69.91 37.68 -6.47
CA LEU A 19 69.67 36.33 -5.94
C LEU A 19 68.37 35.70 -6.48
N ALA A 20 67.74 36.32 -7.49
CA ALA A 20 66.46 35.91 -8.06
C ALA A 20 66.55 35.17 -9.41
N THR A 21 67.76 34.96 -9.95
CA THR A 21 68.00 34.37 -11.28
C THR A 21 68.51 32.92 -11.25
N LEU A 22 68.55 32.29 -10.07
CA LEU A 22 68.95 30.88 -9.88
C LEU A 22 67.84 30.01 -9.23
N LEU A 23 66.59 30.47 -9.27
CA LEU A 23 65.40 29.76 -8.76
C LEU A 23 64.27 29.58 -9.80
N PHE A 24 64.57 29.76 -11.09
CA PHE A 24 63.61 29.58 -12.21
C PHE A 24 63.95 28.42 -13.17
N ALA A 25 64.78 27.48 -12.72
CA ALA A 25 65.08 26.23 -13.43
C ALA A 25 65.17 25.05 -12.45
N GLY A 26 64.04 24.69 -11.82
CA GLY A 26 64.07 23.67 -10.75
C GLY A 26 62.75 23.25 -10.08
N CYS A 27 61.57 23.60 -10.61
CA CYS A 27 60.27 23.16 -10.06
C CYS A 27 59.36 22.54 -11.14
N GLY A 28 59.90 21.54 -11.86
CA GLY A 28 59.12 20.65 -12.73
C GLY A 28 58.33 19.60 -11.94
N THR A 29 57.66 19.98 -10.85
CA THR A 29 56.83 19.07 -10.06
C THR A 29 55.52 18.80 -10.80
N HIS A 30 55.53 17.80 -11.68
CA HIS A 30 54.31 17.20 -12.18
C HIS A 30 53.45 16.75 -10.99
N THR A 31 52.30 17.39 -10.79
CA THR A 31 51.27 16.87 -9.90
C THR A 31 50.84 15.51 -10.43
N GLN A 32 50.99 14.49 -9.59
CA GLN A 32 50.79 13.10 -9.99
C GLN A 32 49.29 12.87 -10.30
N ASP A 33 48.95 12.57 -11.56
CA ASP A 33 47.56 12.52 -12.02
C ASP A 33 46.81 11.32 -11.42
N GLN A 34 46.03 11.61 -10.37
CA GLN A 34 45.21 10.62 -9.67
C GLN A 34 43.91 10.24 -10.41
N SER A 35 43.57 10.90 -11.53
CA SER A 35 42.32 10.63 -12.26
C SER A 35 42.21 9.16 -12.70
N THR A 36 43.33 8.54 -13.06
CA THR A 36 43.43 7.11 -13.42
C THR A 36 43.11 6.18 -12.24
N ALA A 37 43.58 6.51 -11.04
CA ALA A 37 43.28 5.75 -9.82
C ALA A 37 41.80 5.90 -9.40
N PHE A 38 41.23 7.11 -9.52
CA PHE A 38 39.80 7.31 -9.26
C PHE A 38 38.89 6.60 -10.29
N MET A 39 39.31 6.51 -11.56
CA MET A 39 38.61 5.76 -12.60
C MET A 39 38.49 4.26 -12.26
N GLN A 40 39.58 3.66 -11.78
CA GLN A 40 39.61 2.25 -11.36
C GLN A 40 38.92 2.00 -10.00
N GLY A 41 38.78 3.03 -9.16
CA GLY A 41 38.24 2.93 -7.81
C GLY A 41 36.72 3.07 -7.68
N THR A 42 36.25 3.09 -6.43
CA THR A 42 34.94 3.66 -6.08
C THR A 42 34.98 5.18 -6.18
N SER A 43 33.86 5.81 -6.56
CA SER A 43 33.74 7.28 -6.55
C SER A 43 33.84 7.78 -5.10
N GLN A 44 34.87 8.57 -4.79
CA GLN A 44 35.13 9.07 -3.43
C GLN A 44 34.72 10.53 -3.22
N ALA A 45 34.44 11.26 -4.31
CA ALA A 45 34.04 12.66 -4.27
C ALA A 45 32.71 12.89 -5.02
N ASN A 46 32.17 14.10 -4.87
CA ASN A 46 30.93 14.54 -5.48
C ASN A 46 31.15 15.10 -6.90
N SER A 47 30.05 15.35 -7.61
CA SER A 47 30.06 15.83 -8.98
C SER A 47 30.77 17.17 -9.14
N SER A 48 30.63 18.08 -8.16
CA SER A 48 31.25 19.41 -8.21
C SER A 48 32.78 19.35 -8.10
N PHE A 49 33.34 18.44 -7.29
CA PHE A 49 34.78 18.23 -7.24
C PHE A 49 35.32 17.76 -8.61
N TYR A 50 34.73 16.73 -9.21
CA TYR A 50 35.20 16.22 -10.51
C TYR A 50 35.01 17.22 -11.65
N LEU A 51 33.91 17.98 -11.65
CA LEU A 51 33.69 19.09 -12.60
C LEU A 51 34.76 20.20 -12.45
N GLN A 52 35.18 20.53 -11.21
CA GLN A 52 36.25 21.50 -10.98
C GLN A 52 37.60 20.98 -11.48
N GLN A 53 37.95 19.72 -11.19
CA GLN A 53 39.18 19.09 -11.69
C GLN A 53 39.21 19.00 -13.23
N MET A 54 38.06 18.71 -13.85
CA MET A 54 37.89 18.72 -15.32
C MET A 54 38.14 20.11 -15.93
N GLN A 55 37.75 21.20 -15.26
CA GLN A 55 38.02 22.57 -15.73
C GLN A 55 39.50 22.97 -15.58
N GLN A 56 40.21 22.42 -14.60
CA GLN A 56 41.62 22.70 -14.33
C GLN A 56 42.60 21.80 -15.09
N SER A 57 42.10 20.74 -15.75
CA SER A 57 42.89 19.74 -16.46
C SER A 57 42.87 19.91 -17.98
N THR A 58 43.87 19.34 -18.65
CA THR A 58 43.97 19.26 -20.12
C THR A 58 44.05 17.81 -20.59
N ASN A 59 43.86 17.60 -21.89
CA ASN A 59 44.06 16.32 -22.61
C ASN A 59 43.39 15.12 -21.89
N ASP A 60 44.02 13.94 -21.90
CA ASP A 60 43.48 12.69 -21.33
C ASP A 60 43.02 12.82 -19.87
N SER A 61 43.74 13.58 -19.04
CA SER A 61 43.35 13.83 -17.63
C SER A 61 42.00 14.54 -17.54
N LYS A 62 41.72 15.50 -18.44
CA LYS A 62 40.40 16.14 -18.54
C LYS A 62 39.31 15.13 -18.89
N THR A 63 39.56 14.24 -19.85
CA THR A 63 38.62 13.17 -20.23
C THR A 63 38.33 12.22 -19.07
N ASN A 64 39.36 11.84 -18.30
CA ASN A 64 39.19 11.01 -17.10
C ASN A 64 38.31 11.72 -16.05
N TRP A 65 38.55 12.99 -15.75
CA TRP A 65 37.71 13.77 -14.83
C TRP A 65 36.28 13.98 -15.37
N GLN A 66 36.10 14.09 -16.69
CA GLN A 66 34.77 14.17 -17.31
C GLN A 66 33.98 12.87 -17.12
N LEU A 67 34.61 11.70 -17.33
CA LEU A 67 33.99 10.39 -17.10
C LEU A 67 33.63 10.20 -15.61
N LEU A 68 34.52 10.61 -14.69
CA LEU A 68 34.24 10.63 -13.25
C LEU A 68 33.11 11.59 -12.86
N ALA A 69 33.04 12.77 -13.47
CA ALA A 69 31.96 13.72 -13.27
C ALA A 69 30.61 13.15 -13.73
N ILE A 70 30.54 12.51 -14.90
CA ILE A 70 29.32 11.84 -15.39
C ILE A 70 28.88 10.74 -14.40
N ARG A 71 29.81 9.88 -13.96
CA ARG A 71 29.57 8.83 -12.96
C ARG A 71 28.97 9.40 -11.65
N ALA A 72 29.54 10.48 -11.13
CA ALA A 72 29.03 11.13 -9.93
C ALA A 72 27.68 11.83 -10.14
N LEU A 73 27.46 12.50 -11.28
CA LEU A 73 26.17 13.12 -11.62
C LEU A 73 25.04 12.08 -11.70
N LEU A 74 25.32 10.89 -12.24
CA LEU A 74 24.36 9.77 -12.28
C LEU A 74 24.04 9.25 -10.87
N GLN A 75 25.05 9.07 -10.01
CA GLN A 75 24.88 8.63 -8.62
C GLN A 75 24.13 9.67 -7.77
N GLU A 76 24.31 10.96 -8.05
CA GLU A 76 23.57 12.06 -7.41
C GLU A 76 22.19 12.32 -8.02
N GLY A 77 21.75 11.51 -8.99
CA GLY A 77 20.44 11.65 -9.64
C GLY A 77 20.31 12.84 -10.60
N LYS A 78 21.39 13.56 -10.90
CA LYS A 78 21.46 14.73 -11.81
C LYS A 78 21.45 14.29 -13.28
N LYS A 79 20.46 13.47 -13.64
CA LYS A 79 20.34 12.75 -14.93
C LYS A 79 20.62 13.61 -16.15
N GLN A 80 19.98 14.78 -16.28
CA GLN A 80 20.14 15.63 -17.45
C GLN A 80 21.58 16.16 -17.60
N GLN A 81 22.17 16.67 -16.52
CA GLN A 81 23.56 17.15 -16.53
C GLN A 81 24.55 16.03 -16.89
N ALA A 82 24.29 14.80 -16.47
CA ALA A 82 25.08 13.64 -16.87
C ALA A 82 24.96 13.33 -18.37
N ILE A 83 23.74 13.37 -18.92
CA ILE A 83 23.48 13.17 -20.36
C ILE A 83 24.18 14.26 -21.18
N ASP A 84 24.03 15.52 -20.79
CA ASP A 84 24.61 16.67 -21.49
C ASP A 84 26.14 16.63 -21.50
N LEU A 85 26.75 16.22 -20.38
CA LEU A 85 28.21 16.10 -20.23
C LEU A 85 28.77 14.85 -20.93
N TYR A 86 27.99 13.76 -21.00
CA TYR A 86 28.31 12.55 -21.78
C TYR A 86 28.31 12.83 -23.28
N ASN A 87 27.34 13.60 -23.77
CA ASN A 87 27.28 14.04 -25.16
C ASN A 87 28.43 14.98 -25.57
N GLN A 88 29.20 15.49 -24.59
CA GLN A 88 30.39 16.32 -24.79
C GLN A 88 31.71 15.52 -24.69
N LEU A 89 31.67 14.18 -24.65
CA LEU A 89 32.89 13.36 -24.63
C LEU A 89 33.64 13.42 -25.98
N PRO A 90 34.99 13.48 -25.97
CA PRO A 90 35.77 13.51 -27.19
C PRO A 90 35.76 12.14 -27.90
N SER A 91 35.75 12.15 -29.24
CA SER A 91 35.69 10.93 -30.05
C SER A 91 36.96 10.06 -30.00
N ASN A 92 38.10 10.64 -29.58
CA ASN A 92 39.40 9.99 -29.53
C ASN A 92 39.75 9.46 -28.12
N LEU A 93 38.99 8.49 -27.64
CA LEU A 93 39.20 7.85 -26.33
C LEU A 93 40.31 6.79 -26.38
N ASN A 94 41.14 6.71 -25.33
CA ASN A 94 42.02 5.56 -25.13
C ASN A 94 41.23 4.32 -24.64
N SER A 95 41.84 3.13 -24.63
CA SER A 95 41.14 1.86 -24.33
C SER A 95 40.48 1.82 -22.95
N THR A 96 41.12 2.38 -21.92
CA THR A 96 40.57 2.48 -20.56
C THR A 96 39.38 3.44 -20.51
N GLN A 97 39.50 4.60 -21.16
CA GLN A 97 38.41 5.58 -21.28
C GLN A 97 37.22 5.01 -22.06
N ALA A 98 37.45 4.29 -23.15
CA ALA A 98 36.42 3.65 -23.97
C ALA A 98 35.65 2.56 -23.21
N ARG A 99 36.33 1.76 -22.38
CA ARG A 99 35.70 0.79 -21.48
C ARG A 99 34.75 1.46 -20.49
N GLU A 100 35.21 2.50 -19.80
CA GLU A 100 34.39 3.24 -18.83
C GLU A 100 33.25 4.01 -19.52
N GLN A 101 33.50 4.63 -20.68
CA GLN A 101 32.48 5.29 -21.50
C GLN A 101 31.40 4.32 -21.99
N SER A 102 31.75 3.07 -22.27
CA SER A 102 30.80 2.03 -22.70
C SER A 102 29.91 1.56 -21.54
N LEU A 103 30.42 1.52 -20.30
CA LEU A 103 29.61 1.28 -19.09
C LEU A 103 28.72 2.49 -18.77
N LEU A 104 29.28 3.71 -18.83
CA LEU A 104 28.51 4.95 -18.68
C LEU A 104 27.42 5.09 -19.74
N ALA A 105 27.61 4.56 -20.96
CA ALA A 105 26.57 4.51 -22.00
C ALA A 105 25.32 3.75 -21.51
N VAL A 106 25.51 2.63 -20.81
CA VAL A 106 24.42 1.86 -20.20
C VAL A 106 23.74 2.68 -19.09
N GLU A 107 24.52 3.25 -18.18
CA GLU A 107 23.99 4.02 -17.04
C GLU A 107 23.25 5.29 -17.52
N VAL A 108 23.71 5.94 -18.60
CA VAL A 108 23.02 7.02 -19.30
C VAL A 108 21.71 6.54 -19.96
N LYS A 109 21.69 5.36 -20.59
CA LYS A 109 20.45 4.79 -21.13
C LYS A 109 19.44 4.45 -20.03
N LEU A 110 19.88 3.92 -18.89
CA LEU A 110 19.02 3.72 -17.71
C LEU A 110 18.53 5.05 -17.13
N ALA A 111 19.36 6.10 -17.11
CA ALA A 111 18.93 7.44 -16.71
C ALA A 111 17.84 8.00 -17.64
N GLN A 112 17.93 7.75 -18.95
CA GLN A 112 16.92 8.08 -19.97
C GLN A 112 15.66 7.17 -19.92
N ASN A 113 15.63 6.16 -19.04
CA ASN A 113 14.61 5.10 -18.99
C ASN A 113 14.54 4.25 -20.29
N ASP A 114 15.60 4.23 -21.10
CA ASP A 114 15.75 3.38 -22.29
C ASP A 114 16.36 2.03 -21.89
N TYR A 115 15.54 1.21 -21.24
CA TYR A 115 15.94 -0.10 -20.73
C TYR A 115 16.31 -1.09 -21.85
N GLN A 116 15.77 -0.94 -23.06
CA GLN A 116 16.10 -1.82 -24.21
C GLN A 116 17.44 -1.42 -24.84
N GLY A 117 17.72 -0.12 -24.99
CA GLY A 117 19.04 0.39 -25.34
C GLY A 117 20.09 -0.03 -24.31
N ALA A 118 19.79 0.08 -23.01
CA ALA A 118 20.66 -0.40 -21.94
C ALA A 118 20.99 -1.91 -22.07
N ARG A 119 19.97 -2.78 -22.26
CA ARG A 119 20.18 -4.22 -22.51
C ARG A 119 21.03 -4.48 -23.75
N THR A 120 20.79 -3.74 -24.84
CA THR A 120 21.49 -3.89 -26.12
C THR A 120 22.95 -3.44 -26.05
N LEU A 121 23.29 -2.53 -25.14
CA LEU A 121 24.66 -2.14 -24.83
C LEU A 121 25.33 -3.13 -23.87
N LEU A 122 24.65 -3.55 -22.80
CA LEU A 122 25.14 -4.57 -21.85
C LEU A 122 25.54 -5.87 -22.57
N ALA A 123 24.74 -6.34 -23.52
CA ALA A 123 24.99 -7.56 -24.29
C ALA A 123 26.26 -7.51 -25.20
N LYS A 124 26.93 -6.35 -25.30
CA LYS A 124 28.20 -6.17 -26.02
C LYS A 124 29.42 -6.07 -25.09
N LEU A 125 29.21 -6.09 -23.78
CA LEU A 125 30.28 -5.97 -22.79
C LEU A 125 30.60 -7.36 -22.20
N ASP A 126 31.88 -7.68 -22.13
CA ASP A 126 32.37 -8.85 -21.39
C ASP A 126 32.67 -8.44 -19.93
N PRO A 127 31.89 -8.91 -18.94
CA PRO A 127 32.13 -8.56 -17.54
C PRO A 127 33.46 -9.10 -17.00
N THR A 128 34.04 -10.14 -17.60
CA THR A 128 35.35 -10.68 -17.18
C THR A 128 36.50 -9.74 -17.56
N SER A 129 36.28 -8.84 -18.53
CA SER A 129 37.23 -7.81 -18.95
C SER A 129 37.21 -6.54 -18.09
N LEU A 130 36.26 -6.43 -17.14
CA LEU A 130 36.05 -5.25 -16.30
C LEU A 130 36.74 -5.39 -14.93
N ASP A 131 37.20 -4.28 -14.37
CA ASP A 131 37.75 -4.25 -13.01
C ASP A 131 36.64 -4.46 -11.95
N GLN A 132 36.96 -4.93 -10.74
CA GLN A 132 35.95 -5.32 -9.73
C GLN A 132 34.88 -4.23 -9.45
N PRO A 133 35.20 -2.92 -9.34
CA PRO A 133 34.19 -1.88 -9.16
C PRO A 133 33.35 -1.58 -10.42
N GLN A 134 33.87 -1.89 -11.62
CA GLN A 134 33.13 -1.83 -12.89
C GLN A 134 32.21 -3.05 -13.03
N GLN A 135 32.63 -4.24 -12.62
CA GLN A 135 31.76 -5.43 -12.57
C GLN A 135 30.53 -5.20 -11.69
N ALA A 136 30.71 -4.64 -10.48
CA ALA A 136 29.61 -4.36 -9.57
C ALA A 136 28.55 -3.41 -10.18
N ARG A 137 29.00 -2.41 -10.96
CA ARG A 137 28.15 -1.49 -11.73
C ARG A 137 27.49 -2.16 -12.93
N TYR A 138 28.22 -2.97 -13.69
CA TYR A 138 27.67 -3.74 -14.82
C TYR A 138 26.51 -4.65 -14.36
N TRP A 139 26.69 -5.40 -13.27
CA TRP A 139 25.63 -6.24 -12.72
C TRP A 139 24.47 -5.41 -12.16
N GLN A 140 24.73 -4.28 -11.48
CA GLN A 140 23.67 -3.37 -11.04
C GLN A 140 22.85 -2.83 -12.22
N ALA A 141 23.53 -2.37 -13.28
CA ALA A 141 22.88 -1.88 -14.49
C ALA A 141 22.05 -2.97 -15.18
N GLN A 142 22.48 -4.25 -15.13
CA GLN A 142 21.71 -5.38 -15.66
C GLN A 142 20.50 -5.74 -14.77
N ILE A 143 20.61 -5.57 -13.45
CA ILE A 143 19.49 -5.67 -12.51
C ILE A 143 18.47 -4.55 -12.76
N ASP A 144 18.91 -3.30 -12.88
CA ASP A 144 18.04 -2.15 -13.16
C ASP A 144 17.38 -2.25 -14.54
N ALA A 145 18.13 -2.71 -15.55
CA ALA A 145 17.63 -3.01 -16.88
C ALA A 145 16.55 -4.11 -16.91
N SER A 146 16.49 -4.98 -15.89
CA SER A 146 15.47 -6.04 -15.80
C SER A 146 14.06 -5.49 -15.53
N GLN A 147 13.95 -4.30 -14.91
CA GLN A 147 12.69 -3.77 -14.33
C GLN A 147 12.06 -4.70 -13.28
N GLY A 148 12.83 -5.57 -12.62
CA GLY A 148 12.34 -6.58 -11.68
C GLY A 148 11.59 -7.75 -12.34
N LYS A 149 11.61 -7.85 -13.68
CA LYS A 149 10.91 -8.93 -14.41
C LYS A 149 11.71 -10.25 -14.31
N PRO A 150 11.13 -11.33 -13.77
CA PRO A 150 11.81 -12.62 -13.62
C PRO A 150 12.40 -13.11 -14.93
N SER A 151 13.70 -13.41 -14.92
CA SER A 151 14.45 -13.86 -16.08
C SER A 151 15.78 -14.48 -15.68
N LEU A 152 16.29 -15.42 -16.48
CA LEU A 152 17.61 -16.03 -16.29
C LEU A 152 18.72 -14.97 -16.24
N THR A 153 18.61 -13.90 -17.03
CA THR A 153 19.53 -12.76 -17.02
C THR A 153 19.54 -12.02 -15.67
N LEU A 154 18.36 -11.78 -15.08
CA LEU A 154 18.26 -11.16 -13.75
C LEU A 154 18.84 -12.07 -12.66
N LEU A 155 18.52 -13.37 -12.69
CA LEU A 155 19.03 -14.34 -11.71
C LEU A 155 20.57 -14.45 -11.78
N ARG A 156 21.14 -14.54 -12.98
CA ARG A 156 22.60 -14.52 -13.19
C ARG A 156 23.23 -13.23 -12.68
N ALA A 157 22.63 -12.06 -12.96
CA ALA A 157 23.16 -10.78 -12.49
C ALA A 157 23.16 -10.63 -10.97
N LEU A 158 22.08 -11.03 -10.29
CA LEU A 158 21.99 -11.02 -8.82
C LEU A 158 23.02 -12.00 -8.19
N ILE A 159 23.14 -13.21 -8.74
CA ILE A 159 24.12 -14.21 -8.27
C ILE A 159 25.56 -13.71 -8.46
N ALA A 160 25.87 -13.07 -9.60
CA ALA A 160 27.19 -12.53 -9.89
C ALA A 160 27.51 -11.23 -9.12
N GLN A 161 26.51 -10.44 -8.73
CA GLN A 161 26.70 -9.28 -7.85
C GLN A 161 27.02 -9.72 -6.41
N GLN A 162 26.42 -10.81 -5.90
CA GLN A 162 26.54 -11.23 -4.50
C GLN A 162 27.98 -11.30 -3.93
N PRO A 163 28.99 -11.89 -4.59
CA PRO A 163 30.37 -11.92 -4.06
C PRO A 163 31.09 -10.56 -4.10
N LEU A 164 30.55 -9.56 -4.82
CA LEU A 164 31.11 -8.21 -4.92
C LEU A 164 30.62 -7.28 -3.79
N LEU A 165 29.59 -7.70 -3.03
CA LEU A 165 28.98 -6.93 -1.95
C LEU A 165 29.68 -7.20 -0.61
N SER A 166 30.38 -6.20 -0.08
CA SER A 166 31.09 -6.31 1.21
C SER A 166 30.15 -6.19 2.41
N ASP A 167 29.19 -5.26 2.38
CA ASP A 167 28.23 -5.04 3.46
C ASP A 167 27.23 -6.22 3.63
N ALA A 168 26.88 -6.53 4.87
CA ALA A 168 25.94 -7.60 5.21
C ALA A 168 24.49 -7.24 4.82
N LYS A 169 24.08 -5.97 4.98
CA LYS A 169 22.71 -5.52 4.65
C LYS A 169 22.49 -5.49 3.13
N GLN A 170 23.48 -5.06 2.35
CA GLN A 170 23.51 -5.19 0.90
C GLN A 170 23.44 -6.67 0.46
N ARG A 171 24.24 -7.56 1.08
CA ARG A 171 24.20 -9.00 0.81
C ARG A 171 22.85 -9.65 1.15
N GLN A 172 22.13 -9.19 2.17
CA GLN A 172 20.76 -9.66 2.45
C GLN A 172 19.79 -9.14 1.39
N LYS A 173 19.83 -7.84 1.05
CA LYS A 173 18.95 -7.25 0.03
C LYS A 173 19.07 -7.97 -1.31
N ASN A 174 20.28 -8.33 -1.73
CA ASN A 174 20.50 -9.04 -2.99
C ASN A 174 20.08 -10.52 -2.93
N ILE A 175 20.22 -11.20 -1.78
CA ILE A 175 19.64 -12.53 -1.54
C ILE A 175 18.11 -12.49 -1.58
N ASP A 176 17.49 -11.51 -0.93
CA ASP A 176 16.03 -11.35 -0.91
C ASP A 176 15.48 -11.01 -2.31
N ALA A 177 16.19 -10.18 -3.09
CA ALA A 177 15.88 -9.92 -4.49
C ALA A 177 16.03 -11.17 -5.38
N THR A 178 17.06 -11.99 -5.15
CA THR A 178 17.24 -13.29 -5.83
C THR A 178 16.04 -14.21 -5.53
N TRP A 179 15.63 -14.28 -4.27
CA TRP A 179 14.50 -15.08 -3.83
C TRP A 179 13.16 -14.58 -4.38
N GLN A 180 12.96 -13.26 -4.44
CA GLN A 180 11.78 -12.64 -5.04
C GLN A 180 11.70 -12.93 -6.55
N ALA A 181 12.81 -12.85 -7.28
CA ALA A 181 12.87 -13.15 -8.71
C ALA A 181 12.62 -14.64 -9.03
N LEU A 182 12.89 -15.54 -8.08
CA LEU A 182 12.56 -16.97 -8.18
C LEU A 182 11.10 -17.25 -7.84
N THR A 183 10.60 -16.75 -6.70
CA THR A 183 9.23 -17.06 -6.24
C THR A 183 8.12 -16.42 -7.08
N SER A 184 8.44 -15.36 -7.83
CA SER A 184 7.56 -14.77 -8.84
C SER A 184 7.67 -15.39 -10.25
N MET A 185 8.56 -16.37 -10.44
CA MET A 185 8.63 -17.16 -11.68
C MET A 185 7.80 -18.45 -11.55
N PRO A 186 6.85 -18.74 -12.47
CA PRO A 186 6.11 -20.00 -12.50
C PRO A 186 7.02 -21.23 -12.63
N GLN A 187 6.62 -22.37 -12.04
CA GLN A 187 7.40 -23.61 -12.10
C GLN A 187 7.72 -24.05 -13.54
N ASP A 188 6.78 -23.91 -14.49
CA ASP A 188 7.02 -24.27 -15.89
C ASP A 188 8.10 -23.40 -16.54
N GLN A 189 8.07 -22.08 -16.28
CA GLN A 189 9.07 -21.15 -16.78
C GLN A 189 10.45 -21.41 -16.14
N ALA A 190 10.48 -21.76 -14.84
CA ALA A 190 11.69 -22.11 -14.12
C ALA A 190 12.30 -23.45 -14.59
N ASN A 191 11.47 -24.44 -14.89
CA ASN A 191 11.90 -25.73 -15.44
C ASN A 191 12.32 -25.65 -16.92
N ALA A 192 11.83 -24.66 -17.66
CA ALA A 192 12.27 -24.35 -19.02
C ALA A 192 13.60 -23.57 -19.09
N LEU A 193 14.22 -23.21 -17.96
CA LEU A 193 15.51 -22.50 -17.96
C LEU A 193 16.67 -23.44 -18.33
N VAL A 194 17.29 -23.18 -19.48
CA VAL A 194 18.57 -23.81 -19.86
C VAL A 194 19.71 -23.12 -19.10
N ILE A 195 20.22 -23.79 -18.07
CA ILE A 195 21.42 -23.40 -17.32
C ILE A 195 22.64 -24.22 -17.77
N ASN A 196 23.83 -23.69 -17.55
CA ASN A 196 25.07 -24.41 -17.81
C ASN A 196 25.43 -25.34 -16.64
N ALA A 197 26.16 -26.43 -16.91
CA ALA A 197 26.51 -27.44 -15.90
C ALA A 197 27.44 -26.95 -14.77
N ASP A 198 28.11 -25.81 -14.96
CA ASP A 198 28.97 -25.16 -13.97
C ASP A 198 28.21 -24.22 -13.01
N GLU A 199 26.96 -23.83 -13.34
CA GLU A 199 26.13 -22.88 -12.57
C GLU A 199 25.52 -23.47 -11.28
N ASN A 200 26.31 -24.20 -10.50
CA ASN A 200 25.92 -24.88 -9.27
C ASN A 200 25.17 -23.99 -8.25
N THR A 201 25.52 -22.70 -8.17
CA THR A 201 24.80 -21.73 -7.32
C THR A 201 23.38 -21.47 -7.83
N LEU A 202 23.18 -21.38 -9.15
CA LEU A 202 21.86 -21.20 -9.76
C LEU A 202 21.03 -22.49 -9.67
N GLN A 203 21.63 -23.67 -9.90
CA GLN A 203 20.94 -24.95 -9.69
C GLN A 203 20.45 -25.08 -8.25
N GLY A 204 21.28 -24.72 -7.27
CA GLY A 204 20.85 -24.66 -5.86
C GLY A 204 19.67 -23.72 -5.65
N TRP A 205 19.67 -22.53 -6.24
CA TRP A 205 18.55 -21.59 -6.14
C TRP A 205 17.25 -22.13 -6.76
N LEU A 206 17.32 -22.81 -7.92
CA LEU A 206 16.16 -23.44 -8.57
C LEU A 206 15.63 -24.63 -7.76
N ASP A 207 16.50 -25.42 -7.12
CA ASP A 207 16.08 -26.50 -6.24
C ASP A 207 15.43 -26.00 -4.94
N LEU A 208 15.88 -24.86 -4.41
CA LEU A 208 15.21 -24.19 -3.28
C LEU A 208 13.83 -23.68 -3.68
N GLN A 209 13.70 -23.10 -4.87
CA GLN A 209 12.44 -22.63 -5.45
C GLN A 209 11.44 -23.78 -5.62
N ARG A 210 11.86 -24.92 -6.20
CA ARG A 210 11.06 -26.14 -6.33
C ARG A 210 10.57 -26.64 -4.97
N MET A 211 11.51 -26.93 -4.06
CA MET A 211 11.20 -27.38 -2.71
C MET A 211 10.22 -26.43 -2.00
N TRP A 212 10.36 -25.11 -2.17
CA TRP A 212 9.39 -24.15 -1.65
C TRP A 212 8.01 -24.27 -2.29
N PHE A 213 7.88 -24.28 -3.61
CA PHE A 213 6.56 -24.44 -4.26
C PHE A 213 5.83 -25.71 -3.79
N ASP A 214 6.58 -26.81 -3.64
CA ASP A 214 6.07 -28.11 -3.25
C ASP A 214 5.68 -28.19 -1.76
N ASN A 215 6.43 -27.51 -0.87
CA ASN A 215 6.29 -27.66 0.60
C ASN A 215 5.76 -26.41 1.34
N ARG A 216 5.57 -25.26 0.69
CA ARG A 216 5.17 -23.98 1.33
C ARG A 216 3.88 -24.02 2.18
N ASN A 217 3.03 -25.02 1.97
CA ASN A 217 1.78 -25.20 2.72
C ASN A 217 1.97 -25.97 4.05
N ASP A 218 3.10 -26.67 4.23
CA ASP A 218 3.45 -27.39 5.46
C ASP A 218 4.74 -26.80 6.07
N PRO A 219 4.66 -26.01 7.16
CA PRO A 219 5.84 -25.43 7.82
C PRO A 219 6.86 -26.44 8.34
N THR A 220 6.43 -27.68 8.64
CA THR A 220 7.30 -28.76 9.14
C THR A 220 8.14 -29.33 8.00
N LEU A 221 7.48 -29.69 6.89
CA LEU A 221 8.16 -30.17 5.68
C LEU A 221 9.03 -29.08 5.06
N LEU A 222 8.56 -27.83 4.99
CA LEU A 222 9.36 -26.69 4.53
C LEU A 222 10.62 -26.50 5.38
N LYS A 223 10.52 -26.59 6.70
CA LYS A 223 11.67 -26.43 7.61
C LYS A 223 12.67 -27.58 7.50
N ALA A 224 12.19 -28.82 7.28
CA ALA A 224 13.05 -29.96 6.98
C ALA A 224 13.73 -29.79 5.60
N GLY A 225 12.98 -29.41 4.57
CA GLY A 225 13.44 -29.25 3.20
C GLY A 225 14.46 -28.11 3.03
N VAL A 226 14.31 -26.98 3.72
CA VAL A 226 15.35 -25.94 3.74
C VAL A 226 16.62 -26.44 4.44
N LYS A 227 16.51 -27.20 5.53
CA LYS A 227 17.71 -27.74 6.23
C LYS A 227 18.45 -28.77 5.38
N ASP A 228 17.72 -29.65 4.69
CA ASP A 228 18.28 -30.56 3.68
C ASP A 228 18.95 -29.78 2.55
N TRP A 229 18.28 -28.77 2.00
CA TRP A 229 18.84 -27.93 0.94
C TRP A 229 20.12 -27.19 1.37
N GLN A 230 20.17 -26.63 2.58
CA GLN A 230 21.38 -26.02 3.15
C GLN A 230 22.52 -27.04 3.27
N THR A 231 22.19 -28.31 3.50
CA THR A 231 23.17 -29.41 3.56
C THR A 231 23.66 -29.83 2.17
N ARG A 232 22.80 -29.79 1.15
CA ARG A 232 23.16 -30.07 -0.25
C ARG A 232 23.94 -28.93 -0.92
N TYR A 233 23.65 -27.67 -0.57
CA TYR A 233 24.23 -26.48 -1.21
C TYR A 233 25.00 -25.56 -0.23
N PRO A 234 25.95 -26.07 0.59
CA PRO A 234 26.57 -25.30 1.68
C PRO A 234 27.41 -24.10 1.21
N GLN A 235 27.76 -24.03 -0.08
CA GLN A 235 28.46 -22.87 -0.64
C GLN A 235 27.52 -21.76 -1.16
N ASN A 236 26.24 -22.07 -1.42
CA ASN A 236 25.27 -21.09 -1.93
C ASN A 236 25.10 -19.93 -0.93
N PRO A 237 25.08 -18.67 -1.37
CA PRO A 237 24.86 -17.51 -0.50
C PRO A 237 23.60 -17.64 0.38
N GLY A 238 22.49 -18.14 -0.18
CA GLY A 238 21.24 -18.41 0.52
C GLY A 238 21.34 -19.50 1.59
N ALA A 239 22.29 -20.42 1.49
CA ALA A 239 22.50 -21.44 2.52
C ALA A 239 23.24 -20.87 3.74
N LYS A 240 24.15 -19.92 3.51
CA LYS A 240 24.92 -19.20 4.54
C LYS A 240 24.10 -18.10 5.21
N MET A 241 23.17 -17.50 4.48
CA MET A 241 22.28 -16.44 4.96
C MET A 241 20.93 -16.56 4.23
N LEU A 242 19.92 -17.09 4.90
CA LEU A 242 18.63 -17.41 4.28
C LEU A 242 17.88 -16.14 3.83
N PRO A 243 17.09 -16.22 2.74
CA PRO A 243 16.12 -15.19 2.38
C PRO A 243 15.19 -14.87 3.55
N THR A 244 14.93 -13.59 3.80
CA THR A 244 14.11 -13.09 4.92
C THR A 244 12.73 -13.76 4.93
N ALA A 245 12.11 -13.93 3.75
CA ALA A 245 10.83 -14.62 3.61
C ALA A 245 10.86 -16.09 4.08
N LEU A 246 11.94 -16.84 3.82
CA LEU A 246 12.09 -18.21 4.29
C LEU A 246 12.35 -18.27 5.81
N VAL A 247 13.10 -17.32 6.36
CA VAL A 247 13.29 -17.20 7.83
C VAL A 247 11.96 -16.93 8.52
N ASN A 248 11.14 -16.03 7.96
CA ASN A 248 9.79 -15.74 8.48
C ASN A 248 8.91 -16.99 8.48
N MET A 249 8.90 -17.77 7.39
CA MET A 249 8.11 -19.01 7.30
C MET A 249 8.64 -20.16 8.17
N GLN A 250 9.95 -20.29 8.42
CA GLN A 250 10.47 -21.26 9.39
C GLN A 250 10.13 -20.94 10.86
N ASN A 251 9.79 -19.67 11.13
CA ASN A 251 9.34 -19.18 12.42
C ASN A 251 7.80 -19.03 12.49
N TYR A 252 7.10 -19.23 11.37
CA TYR A 252 5.65 -19.18 11.29
C TYR A 252 5.03 -20.29 12.16
N LYS A 253 4.23 -19.87 13.13
CA LYS A 253 3.30 -20.73 13.84
C LYS A 253 1.90 -20.42 13.32
N PRO A 254 1.08 -21.42 12.95
CA PRO A 254 -0.34 -21.20 12.66
C PRO A 254 -1.00 -20.41 13.78
N ALA A 255 -1.88 -19.48 13.44
CA ALA A 255 -2.53 -18.62 14.43
C ALA A 255 -3.38 -19.46 15.40
N SER A 256 -3.08 -19.37 16.69
CA SER A 256 -3.90 -19.96 17.76
C SER A 256 -4.77 -18.88 18.38
N THR A 257 -6.08 -19.11 18.34
CA THR A 257 -7.09 -18.22 18.94
C THR A 257 -7.05 -18.18 20.46
N ASN A 258 -6.27 -19.07 21.11
CA ASN A 258 -6.19 -19.17 22.56
C ASN A 258 -5.62 -17.91 23.24
N LYS A 259 -4.75 -17.15 22.57
CA LYS A 259 -4.20 -15.86 23.05
C LYS A 259 -4.13 -14.86 21.91
N ILE A 260 -4.95 -13.81 21.99
CA ILE A 260 -5.01 -12.72 21.00
C ILE A 260 -4.57 -11.41 21.64
N ALA A 261 -3.66 -10.71 20.96
CA ALA A 261 -3.21 -9.38 21.31
C ALA A 261 -3.96 -8.31 20.50
N LEU A 262 -4.71 -7.42 21.14
CA LEU A 262 -5.49 -6.37 20.49
C LEU A 262 -4.78 -5.02 20.57
N PHE A 263 -4.31 -4.51 19.43
CA PHE A 263 -3.49 -3.31 19.28
C PHE A 263 -4.36 -2.16 18.78
N LEU A 264 -4.73 -1.24 19.67
CA LEU A 264 -5.63 -0.12 19.37
C LEU A 264 -5.09 1.18 19.99
N PRO A 265 -5.34 2.36 19.39
CA PRO A 265 -5.05 3.63 20.04
C PRO A 265 -6.10 3.88 21.13
N LEU A 266 -5.68 3.92 22.40
CA LEU A 266 -6.61 4.08 23.54
C LEU A 266 -6.54 5.46 24.20
N ASN A 267 -5.54 6.27 23.83
CA ASN A 267 -5.37 7.66 24.25
C ASN A 267 -5.31 8.61 23.03
N GLY A 268 -5.36 9.92 23.28
CA GLY A 268 -5.35 10.96 22.24
C GLY A 268 -6.64 11.01 21.40
N GLN A 269 -6.60 11.74 20.28
CA GLN A 269 -7.77 11.97 19.41
C GLN A 269 -8.33 10.68 18.80
N ALA A 270 -7.48 9.70 18.50
CA ALA A 270 -7.89 8.41 17.93
C ALA A 270 -8.58 7.45 18.93
N SER A 271 -8.59 7.80 20.23
CA SER A 271 -9.07 6.92 21.31
C SER A 271 -10.55 6.52 21.20
N ILE A 272 -11.40 7.38 20.61
CA ILE A 272 -12.80 7.05 20.37
C ILE A 272 -12.94 5.86 19.41
N PHE A 273 -12.24 5.91 18.28
CA PHE A 273 -12.26 4.84 17.26
C PHE A 273 -11.69 3.54 17.82
N GLY A 274 -10.57 3.60 18.56
CA GLY A 274 -10.01 2.43 19.23
C GLY A 274 -11.01 1.80 20.22
N ARG A 275 -11.62 2.59 21.10
CA ARG A 275 -12.59 2.09 22.09
C ARG A 275 -13.86 1.53 21.44
N THR A 276 -14.36 2.13 20.36
CA THR A 276 -15.52 1.61 19.61
C THR A 276 -15.23 0.26 18.95
N ILE A 277 -14.04 0.10 18.33
CA ILE A 277 -13.61 -1.20 17.78
C ILE A 277 -13.43 -2.24 18.89
N GLN A 278 -12.83 -1.86 20.02
CA GLN A 278 -12.68 -2.74 21.19
C GLN A 278 -14.04 -3.27 21.67
N GLN A 279 -15.04 -2.41 21.82
CA GLN A 279 -16.38 -2.80 22.27
C GLN A 279 -17.06 -3.78 21.30
N GLY A 280 -16.94 -3.56 19.98
CA GLY A 280 -17.47 -4.48 18.98
C GLY A 280 -16.77 -5.84 18.98
N PHE A 281 -15.44 -5.84 19.14
CA PHE A 281 -14.62 -7.05 19.24
C PHE A 281 -14.95 -7.87 20.50
N GLU A 282 -15.13 -7.20 21.64
CA GLU A 282 -15.56 -7.82 22.89
C GLU A 282 -17.00 -8.34 22.82
N ALA A 283 -17.92 -7.63 22.14
CA ALA A 283 -19.29 -8.09 21.93
C ALA A 283 -19.35 -9.40 21.13
N ALA A 284 -18.64 -9.48 20.00
CA ALA A 284 -18.57 -10.70 19.20
C ALA A 284 -17.86 -11.85 19.91
N LYS A 285 -16.81 -11.55 20.70
CA LYS A 285 -16.18 -12.54 21.60
C LYS A 285 -17.17 -13.12 22.61
N ASN A 286 -18.02 -12.27 23.18
CA ASN A 286 -19.02 -12.64 24.18
C ASN A 286 -20.29 -13.27 23.57
N GLY A 287 -20.27 -13.65 22.28
CA GLY A 287 -21.35 -14.39 21.63
C GLY A 287 -22.44 -13.53 21.01
N ALA A 288 -22.20 -12.24 20.73
CA ALA A 288 -23.10 -11.48 19.87
C ALA A 288 -23.21 -12.15 18.48
N PRO A 289 -24.41 -12.24 17.89
CA PRO A 289 -24.66 -13.06 16.71
C PRO A 289 -23.90 -12.54 15.48
N SER A 290 -23.46 -13.46 14.62
CA SER A 290 -22.98 -13.17 13.26
C SER A 290 -24.14 -13.04 12.27
N VAL A 291 -23.88 -12.46 11.10
CA VAL A 291 -24.87 -12.37 10.01
C VAL A 291 -25.12 -13.77 9.43
N THR A 292 -26.39 -14.12 9.20
CA THR A 292 -26.80 -15.38 8.57
C THR A 292 -27.30 -15.15 7.14
N GLY A 293 -26.53 -15.63 6.17
CA GLY A 293 -26.73 -15.35 4.74
C GLY A 293 -25.83 -14.21 4.25
N SER A 294 -25.74 -14.07 2.92
CA SER A 294 -24.93 -13.05 2.26
C SER A 294 -25.52 -11.63 2.41
N ALA A 295 -24.79 -10.60 1.96
CA ALA A 295 -25.10 -9.17 2.06
C ALA A 295 -26.35 -8.69 1.27
N VAL A 296 -27.30 -9.56 0.96
CA VAL A 296 -28.63 -9.20 0.45
C VAL A 296 -29.51 -8.78 1.64
N PRO A 297 -30.08 -7.55 1.69
CA PRO A 297 -30.85 -7.11 2.84
C PRO A 297 -32.17 -7.88 2.97
N ALA A 298 -32.34 -8.64 4.06
CA ALA A 298 -33.57 -9.41 4.31
C ALA A 298 -34.74 -8.52 4.75
N GLN A 299 -34.50 -7.61 5.70
CA GLN A 299 -35.44 -6.58 6.15
C GLN A 299 -34.66 -5.35 6.62
N VAL A 300 -35.00 -4.18 6.08
CA VAL A 300 -34.38 -2.89 6.41
C VAL A 300 -34.85 -2.37 7.76
N ALA A 301 -33.93 -2.26 8.71
CA ALA A 301 -34.22 -1.71 10.03
C ALA A 301 -34.31 -0.19 9.97
N GLN A 302 -35.47 0.37 10.31
CA GLN A 302 -35.65 1.82 10.41
C GLN A 302 -35.41 2.26 11.86
N ALA A 303 -34.49 3.21 12.06
CA ALA A 303 -34.30 3.85 13.36
C ALA A 303 -35.64 4.45 13.84
N ALA A 304 -36.05 4.10 15.07
CA ALA A 304 -37.29 4.61 15.65
C ALA A 304 -37.14 6.08 16.03
N ASN A 305 -38.15 6.91 15.70
CA ASN A 305 -38.16 8.32 16.03
C ASN A 305 -38.23 8.52 17.56
N VAL A 306 -37.09 8.76 18.20
CA VAL A 306 -37.02 9.34 19.55
C VAL A 306 -37.16 10.86 19.45
N SER A 307 -38.37 11.37 19.69
CA SER A 307 -38.65 12.80 19.75
C SER A 307 -38.06 13.42 21.01
N GLY A 308 -36.80 13.85 20.94
CA GLY A 308 -36.13 14.68 21.94
C GLY A 308 -35.46 15.86 21.27
N ASN A 309 -35.80 17.09 21.68
CA ASN A 309 -35.13 18.30 21.21
C ASN A 309 -33.81 18.47 21.97
N ASP A 310 -32.70 18.07 21.35
CA ASP A 310 -31.35 18.50 21.74
C ASP A 310 -30.55 18.82 20.46
N ASP A 311 -30.36 20.11 20.19
CA ASP A 311 -29.51 20.61 19.10
C ASP A 311 -28.02 20.38 19.42
N VAL A 312 -27.52 19.19 19.10
CA VAL A 312 -26.10 18.84 19.31
C VAL A 312 -25.38 18.74 17.96
N VAL A 313 -24.67 19.81 17.59
CA VAL A 313 -23.75 19.82 16.44
C VAL A 313 -22.63 18.79 16.69
N SER A 314 -22.53 17.76 15.84
CA SER A 314 -21.56 16.66 16.00
C SER A 314 -20.29 16.84 15.15
N PRO A 315 -19.11 17.10 15.74
CA PRO A 315 -17.85 17.26 15.00
C PRO A 315 -17.13 15.91 14.80
N SER A 316 -17.71 15.00 14.01
CA SER A 316 -17.20 13.64 13.75
C SER A 316 -17.20 13.24 12.26
N GLN A 317 -16.45 13.97 11.41
CA GLN A 317 -16.29 13.64 9.96
C GLN A 317 -14.85 13.30 9.53
N ALA A 318 -13.95 13.09 10.48
CA ALA A 318 -12.57 12.66 10.21
C ALA A 318 -12.50 11.12 10.12
N GLU A 319 -12.17 10.60 8.94
CA GLU A 319 -11.90 9.17 8.75
C GLU A 319 -10.65 8.76 9.54
N VAL A 320 -10.59 7.52 10.01
CA VAL A 320 -9.37 6.94 10.63
C VAL A 320 -8.16 7.01 9.67
N SER A 321 -8.41 7.04 8.35
CA SER A 321 -7.41 7.24 7.30
C SER A 321 -6.86 8.67 7.17
N ASP A 322 -7.58 9.68 7.66
CA ASP A 322 -7.26 11.11 7.45
C ASP A 322 -6.72 11.79 8.74
N LEU A 323 -6.75 11.10 9.89
CA LEU A 323 -6.15 11.56 11.16
C LEU A 323 -4.64 11.85 11.07
N THR A 324 -3.98 11.36 10.02
CA THR A 324 -2.55 11.54 9.75
C THR A 324 -2.24 12.80 8.92
N ALA A 325 -3.25 13.51 8.42
CA ALA A 325 -3.07 14.70 7.60
C ALA A 325 -2.73 15.94 8.46
N THR A 326 -1.44 16.28 8.56
CA THR A 326 -0.95 17.45 9.31
C THR A 326 -1.32 18.78 8.64
N GLY A 327 -2.59 19.21 8.80
CA GLY A 327 -3.16 20.29 7.97
C GLY A 327 -4.30 21.13 8.58
N SER A 328 -4.48 21.17 9.90
CA SER A 328 -5.43 22.11 10.54
C SER A 328 -5.08 22.40 12.00
N ARG A 329 -4.50 23.57 12.28
CA ARG A 329 -4.25 24.07 13.64
C ARG A 329 -5.33 25.10 14.01
N ALA A 330 -6.41 24.62 14.62
CA ALA A 330 -7.34 25.47 15.37
C ALA A 330 -6.87 25.63 16.82
N GLU A 331 -7.12 26.79 17.44
CA GLU A 331 -6.72 27.06 18.82
C GLU A 331 -7.74 26.54 19.85
N PRO A 332 -7.30 26.12 21.05
CA PRO A 332 -8.18 25.52 22.04
C PRO A 332 -9.05 26.56 22.75
N VAL A 333 -10.38 26.39 22.68
CA VAL A 333 -11.34 27.16 23.48
C VAL A 333 -11.42 26.56 24.88
N GLN A 334 -11.42 27.40 25.92
CA GLN A 334 -11.44 26.96 27.32
C GLN A 334 -12.83 26.45 27.75
N ALA A 335 -12.86 25.38 28.54
CA ALA A 335 -14.07 24.92 29.23
C ALA A 335 -14.11 25.46 30.68
N PRO A 336 -15.27 25.91 31.20
CA PRO A 336 -15.45 26.23 32.61
C PRO A 336 -15.35 25.00 33.52
N ALA A 337 -15.16 25.22 34.82
CA ALA A 337 -14.89 24.17 35.80
C ALA A 337 -16.15 23.55 36.43
N GLN A 338 -16.00 22.26 36.77
CA GLN A 338 -16.55 21.52 37.92
C GLN A 338 -17.81 22.03 38.64
N ASP A 339 -18.72 21.09 38.91
CA ASP A 339 -19.33 20.99 40.24
C ASP A 339 -19.39 19.51 40.69
N GLN A 340 -19.52 19.25 41.99
CA GLN A 340 -19.36 17.92 42.60
C GLN A 340 -20.65 17.33 43.19
N ALA A 341 -20.87 16.03 42.99
CA ALA A 341 -21.79 15.23 43.79
C ALA A 341 -21.26 13.80 43.98
N ALA A 342 -21.46 13.23 45.17
CA ALA A 342 -20.98 11.92 45.60
C ALA A 342 -22.17 11.08 46.18
N PRO A 343 -21.98 9.81 46.59
CA PRO A 343 -22.84 8.73 46.07
C PRO A 343 -23.96 8.25 47.01
N ALA A 344 -24.89 7.45 46.45
CA ALA A 344 -25.97 6.80 47.18
C ALA A 344 -26.01 5.27 46.92
N ALA A 345 -26.40 4.53 47.96
CA ALA A 345 -26.22 3.09 48.21
C ALA A 345 -26.93 2.08 47.28
N GLU A 346 -26.50 0.81 47.42
CA GLU A 346 -27.20 -0.41 46.98
C GLU A 346 -28.56 -0.61 47.67
N PRO A 347 -29.40 -1.50 47.12
CA PRO A 347 -30.00 -2.55 47.95
C PRO A 347 -29.84 -3.96 47.34
N THR A 348 -30.04 -4.98 48.18
CA THR A 348 -29.58 -6.36 47.94
C THR A 348 -30.69 -7.39 47.70
N ALA A 349 -30.29 -8.48 47.01
CA ALA A 349 -30.84 -9.85 47.05
C ALA A 349 -32.32 -10.13 46.71
N GLN A 350 -32.54 -11.11 45.82
CA GLN A 350 -32.83 -12.49 46.26
C GLN A 350 -32.89 -13.47 45.06
N ALA A 351 -32.79 -14.77 45.34
CA ALA A 351 -33.00 -15.86 44.40
C ALA A 351 -33.90 -16.93 45.04
N PRO A 352 -34.63 -17.72 44.23
CA PRO A 352 -34.95 -19.10 44.57
C PRO A 352 -34.42 -20.09 43.52
N ALA A 353 -34.39 -21.38 43.87
CA ALA A 353 -33.66 -22.40 43.11
C ALA A 353 -34.51 -23.62 42.72
N ALA A 354 -33.99 -24.35 41.71
CA ALA A 354 -34.14 -25.78 41.47
C ALA A 354 -35.53 -26.40 41.18
N SER A 355 -35.61 -27.08 40.03
CA SER A 355 -36.23 -28.40 39.85
C SER A 355 -35.63 -29.07 38.60
N ALA A 356 -35.61 -30.41 38.55
CA ALA A 356 -34.89 -31.17 37.52
C ALA A 356 -35.49 -32.57 37.27
N THR A 357 -34.85 -33.35 36.38
CA THR A 357 -35.02 -34.81 36.13
C THR A 357 -36.15 -35.21 35.13
N PRO A 358 -36.20 -36.45 34.56
CA PRO A 358 -35.69 -36.65 33.19
C PRO A 358 -36.38 -37.74 32.29
N GLN A 359 -36.49 -37.51 30.97
CA GLN A 359 -36.83 -38.55 29.96
C GLN A 359 -36.04 -38.27 28.66
N THR A 360 -35.21 -39.12 28.02
CA THR A 360 -35.16 -40.56 27.64
C THR A 360 -35.60 -40.87 26.20
N THR A 361 -34.59 -40.96 25.32
CA THR A 361 -34.42 -41.93 24.21
C THR A 361 -35.52 -42.15 23.14
N ALA A 362 -35.19 -41.84 21.88
CA ALA A 362 -35.63 -42.59 20.69
C ALA A 362 -34.68 -42.37 19.49
N SER A 363 -34.40 -43.43 18.72
CA SER A 363 -33.64 -43.45 17.45
C SER A 363 -34.00 -44.73 16.67
N PRO A 364 -33.61 -44.88 15.39
CA PRO A 364 -33.96 -44.05 14.23
C PRO A 364 -34.82 -44.86 13.21
N VAL A 365 -35.29 -44.21 12.14
CA VAL A 365 -35.94 -44.90 10.99
C VAL A 365 -35.13 -44.63 9.71
N THR A 366 -35.00 -45.64 8.85
CA THR A 366 -34.15 -45.64 7.64
C THR A 366 -34.96 -45.71 6.33
N GLN A 367 -34.24 -45.59 5.21
CA GLN A 367 -34.67 -45.63 3.79
C GLN A 367 -35.04 -44.27 3.15
N PRO A 368 -34.83 -44.10 1.82
CA PRO A 368 -33.61 -44.45 1.11
C PRO A 368 -33.08 -43.29 0.22
N VAL A 369 -31.88 -43.45 -0.35
CA VAL A 369 -31.16 -42.39 -1.08
C VAL A 369 -31.72 -42.08 -2.48
N THR A 370 -31.84 -40.78 -2.78
CA THR A 370 -31.72 -40.21 -4.14
C THR A 370 -30.79 -39.00 -4.05
N ALA A 371 -29.78 -38.92 -4.93
CA ALA A 371 -28.70 -37.94 -4.81
C ALA A 371 -28.89 -36.73 -5.76
N PRO A 372 -28.92 -35.49 -5.23
CA PRO A 372 -28.73 -34.28 -6.02
C PRO A 372 -27.23 -34.03 -6.28
N THR A 373 -26.94 -33.35 -7.39
CA THR A 373 -25.60 -32.90 -7.81
C THR A 373 -24.91 -32.03 -6.74
N ALA A 374 -23.61 -32.25 -6.54
CA ALA A 374 -22.81 -31.46 -5.60
C ALA A 374 -22.67 -30.00 -6.04
N GLN A 375 -23.20 -29.07 -5.25
CA GLN A 375 -22.76 -27.68 -5.21
C GLN A 375 -21.52 -27.59 -4.28
N PRO A 376 -20.66 -26.57 -4.43
CA PRO A 376 -19.62 -26.28 -3.43
C PRO A 376 -20.27 -26.03 -2.08
N GLN A 377 -19.92 -26.81 -1.05
CA GLN A 377 -20.37 -26.52 0.30
C GLN A 377 -19.61 -25.29 0.83
N PRO A 378 -20.30 -24.32 1.44
CA PRO A 378 -19.64 -23.31 2.27
C PRO A 378 -18.77 -24.00 3.32
N ALA A 379 -17.59 -23.45 3.61
CA ALA A 379 -16.72 -23.99 4.64
C ALA A 379 -17.47 -24.06 5.97
N VAL A 380 -17.54 -25.26 6.57
CA VAL A 380 -18.17 -25.43 7.89
C VAL A 380 -17.43 -24.59 8.90
N ALA A 381 -18.11 -23.57 9.42
CA ALA A 381 -17.54 -22.56 10.29
C ALA A 381 -16.86 -23.21 11.50
N SER A 382 -15.59 -22.88 11.72
CA SER A 382 -14.95 -23.22 12.99
C SER A 382 -15.67 -22.42 14.07
N ALA A 383 -16.28 -23.11 15.03
CA ALA A 383 -16.95 -22.45 16.15
C ALA A 383 -15.98 -21.47 16.82
N ALA A 384 -16.44 -20.23 17.04
CA ALA A 384 -15.64 -19.21 17.70
C ALA A 384 -15.20 -19.71 19.08
N ASN A 385 -13.99 -19.32 19.51
CA ASN A 385 -13.43 -19.74 20.78
C ASN A 385 -13.62 -18.64 21.86
N PRO A 386 -14.77 -18.57 22.57
CA PRO A 386 -15.00 -17.52 23.57
C PRO A 386 -13.97 -17.55 24.72
N SER A 387 -13.36 -18.72 24.95
CA SER A 387 -12.32 -18.95 25.96
C SER A 387 -10.95 -18.35 25.61
N ALA A 388 -10.81 -17.63 24.49
CA ALA A 388 -9.59 -16.91 24.14
C ALA A 388 -9.17 -15.92 25.24
N GLU A 389 -7.90 -15.94 25.63
CA GLU A 389 -7.31 -14.85 26.42
C GLU A 389 -7.15 -13.62 25.51
N LEU A 390 -7.74 -12.49 25.89
CA LEU A 390 -7.63 -11.23 25.16
C LEU A 390 -6.78 -10.27 25.99
N LYS A 391 -5.61 -9.89 25.47
CA LYS A 391 -4.75 -8.88 26.09
C LYS A 391 -4.68 -7.65 25.20
N ILE A 392 -4.93 -6.48 25.77
CA ILE A 392 -5.08 -5.22 25.04
C ILE A 392 -3.80 -4.39 25.20
N TYR A 393 -3.36 -3.75 24.11
CA TYR A 393 -2.15 -2.95 24.02
C TYR A 393 -2.47 -1.60 23.39
N ASP A 394 -2.14 -0.51 24.09
CA ASP A 394 -2.33 0.85 23.57
C ASP A 394 -1.20 1.21 22.61
N THR A 395 -1.51 1.34 21.32
CA THR A 395 -0.54 1.70 20.27
C THR A 395 -0.01 3.13 20.37
N THR A 396 -0.56 3.96 21.28
CA THR A 396 -0.03 5.29 21.59
C THR A 396 0.93 5.32 22.78
N SER A 397 1.10 4.20 23.49
CA SER A 397 1.91 4.11 24.71
C SER A 397 3.40 3.80 24.48
N GLN A 398 3.71 2.99 23.45
CA GLN A 398 5.07 2.54 23.12
C GLN A 398 5.20 2.26 21.61
N PRO A 399 6.42 2.27 21.03
CA PRO A 399 6.64 1.89 19.64
C PRO A 399 6.14 0.48 19.31
N ILE A 400 5.54 0.30 18.13
CA ILE A 400 4.94 -0.96 17.68
C ILE A 400 5.90 -2.16 17.77
N SER A 401 7.18 -1.98 17.48
CA SER A 401 8.20 -3.04 17.60
C SER A 401 8.38 -3.54 19.05
N GLN A 402 8.22 -2.68 20.05
CA GLN A 402 8.28 -3.06 21.47
C GLN A 402 6.99 -3.78 21.89
N LEU A 403 5.83 -3.27 21.47
CA LEU A 403 4.53 -3.92 21.73
C LEU A 403 4.46 -5.32 21.10
N LEU A 404 4.96 -5.51 19.88
CA LEU A 404 5.03 -6.82 19.22
C LEU A 404 5.93 -7.79 19.98
N ALA A 405 7.10 -7.34 20.43
CA ALA A 405 8.00 -8.16 21.25
C ALA A 405 7.38 -8.54 22.60
N GLN A 406 6.67 -7.61 23.25
CA GLN A 406 5.93 -7.86 24.49
C GLN A 406 4.79 -8.87 24.28
N ALA A 407 3.97 -8.70 23.23
CA ALA A 407 2.90 -9.63 22.88
C ALA A 407 3.41 -11.06 22.60
N GLN A 408 4.57 -11.18 21.97
CA GLN A 408 5.23 -12.47 21.76
C GLN A 408 5.72 -13.11 23.08
N GLN A 409 6.21 -12.31 24.04
CA GLN A 409 6.61 -12.78 25.38
C GLN A 409 5.40 -13.21 26.23
N ASP A 410 4.27 -12.51 26.10
CA ASP A 410 2.99 -12.84 26.75
C ASP A 410 2.31 -14.11 26.18
N GLY A 411 2.87 -14.68 25.11
CA GLY A 411 2.41 -15.91 24.46
C GLY A 411 1.29 -15.71 23.45
N ALA A 412 1.01 -14.48 23.01
CA ALA A 412 0.11 -14.25 21.89
C ALA A 412 0.71 -14.82 20.59
N THR A 413 -0.12 -15.42 19.74
CA THR A 413 0.30 -15.93 18.42
C THR A 413 -0.37 -15.20 17.25
N LEU A 414 -1.37 -14.37 17.57
CA LEU A 414 -2.12 -13.52 16.67
C LEU A 414 -2.29 -12.14 17.30
N VAL A 415 -1.98 -11.11 16.51
CA VAL A 415 -2.24 -9.70 16.78
C VAL A 415 -3.42 -9.26 15.91
N VAL A 416 -4.33 -8.48 16.48
CA VAL A 416 -5.39 -7.77 15.75
C VAL A 416 -5.15 -6.28 15.93
N GLY A 417 -5.14 -5.53 14.83
CA GLY A 417 -4.54 -4.20 14.76
C GLY A 417 -3.08 -4.23 14.29
N PRO A 418 -2.39 -3.08 14.23
CA PRO A 418 -2.85 -1.76 14.66
C PRO A 418 -3.86 -1.12 13.70
N LEU A 419 -4.44 0.01 14.13
CA LEU A 419 -5.50 0.75 13.44
C LEU A 419 -5.02 1.94 12.59
N LEU A 420 -3.91 2.57 12.96
CA LEU A 420 -3.39 3.75 12.26
C LEU A 420 -2.34 3.33 11.22
N LYS A 421 -2.30 4.00 10.05
CA LYS A 421 -1.53 3.54 8.88
C LYS A 421 -0.03 3.50 9.13
N GLU A 422 0.50 4.52 9.80
CA GLU A 422 1.91 4.62 10.21
C GLU A 422 2.32 3.46 11.13
N ASN A 423 1.40 3.00 11.98
CA ASN A 423 1.62 1.84 12.85
C ASN A 423 1.56 0.51 12.06
N VAL A 424 0.73 0.40 11.01
CA VAL A 424 0.73 -0.75 10.10
C VAL A 424 2.04 -0.81 9.30
N ASP A 425 2.52 0.33 8.81
CA ASP A 425 3.85 0.43 8.18
C ASP A 425 4.98 0.01 9.14
N ASP A 426 4.87 0.32 10.43
CA ASP A 426 5.83 -0.12 11.44
C ASP A 426 5.76 -1.63 11.75
N VAL A 427 4.59 -2.27 11.66
CA VAL A 427 4.50 -3.75 11.63
C VAL A 427 5.27 -4.30 10.43
N ILE A 428 5.06 -3.72 9.24
CA ILE A 428 5.74 -4.12 8.00
C ILE A 428 7.27 -3.96 8.14
N LYS A 429 7.75 -2.85 8.71
CA LYS A 429 9.19 -2.62 9.00
C LYS A 429 9.74 -3.57 10.08
N SER A 430 8.94 -3.98 11.07
CA SER A 430 9.39 -4.82 12.19
C SER A 430 9.82 -6.23 11.80
N ASN A 431 9.29 -6.77 10.69
CA ASN A 431 9.47 -8.15 10.27
C ASN A 431 9.15 -9.18 11.39
N THR A 432 8.08 -8.93 12.15
CA THR A 432 7.61 -9.81 13.23
C THR A 432 7.26 -11.23 12.75
N PRO A 433 7.51 -12.28 13.56
CA PRO A 433 7.06 -13.66 13.29
C PRO A 433 5.62 -13.92 13.75
N LEU A 434 4.97 -12.97 14.44
CA LEU A 434 3.57 -13.10 14.85
C LEU A 434 2.62 -13.03 13.64
N ASN A 435 1.48 -13.70 13.71
CA ASN A 435 0.38 -13.44 12.78
C ASN A 435 -0.24 -12.08 13.11
N VAL A 436 -0.59 -11.27 12.11
CA VAL A 436 -1.16 -9.94 12.29
C VAL A 436 -2.34 -9.73 11.34
N LEU A 437 -3.51 -9.44 11.89
CA LEU A 437 -4.66 -8.89 11.19
C LEU A 437 -4.69 -7.37 11.40
N ALA A 438 -4.04 -6.63 10.50
CA ALA A 438 -4.02 -5.17 10.56
C ALA A 438 -5.43 -4.61 10.30
N LEU A 439 -5.82 -3.58 11.07
CA LEU A 439 -7.14 -2.94 10.96
C LEU A 439 -7.10 -1.69 10.05
N ASN A 440 -6.14 -1.66 9.13
CA ASN A 440 -5.98 -0.65 8.09
C ASN A 440 -5.10 -1.22 6.96
N GLN A 441 -5.01 -0.49 5.85
CA GLN A 441 -4.16 -0.86 4.72
C GLN A 441 -3.10 0.25 4.47
N PRO A 442 -1.83 -0.11 4.20
CA PRO A 442 -0.83 0.84 3.70
C PRO A 442 -1.18 1.30 2.28
N GLU A 443 -0.57 2.41 1.83
CA GLU A 443 -0.72 2.88 0.43
C GLU A 443 -0.19 1.87 -0.58
N LYS A 444 0.78 1.04 -0.19
CA LYS A 444 1.32 -0.07 -0.95
C LYS A 444 1.25 -1.35 -0.13
N VAL A 445 0.40 -2.28 -0.55
CA VAL A 445 0.26 -3.61 0.04
C VAL A 445 1.56 -4.41 -0.12
N GLU A 446 2.00 -5.09 0.94
CA GLU A 446 3.07 -6.08 0.89
C GLU A 446 2.53 -7.49 1.18
N SER A 447 2.66 -8.40 0.22
CA SER A 447 2.27 -9.80 0.38
C SER A 447 3.19 -10.52 1.36
N ARG A 448 2.67 -10.96 2.51
CA ARG A 448 3.43 -11.68 3.55
C ARG A 448 2.59 -12.81 4.16
N ALA A 449 3.23 -13.94 4.47
CA ALA A 449 2.54 -15.15 4.94
C ALA A 449 1.80 -14.96 6.28
N ASN A 450 2.26 -14.04 7.12
CA ASN A 450 1.77 -13.78 8.48
C ASN A 450 1.02 -12.44 8.62
N LEU A 451 0.65 -11.78 7.52
CA LEU A 451 -0.02 -10.48 7.53
C LEU A 451 -1.30 -10.54 6.68
N CYS A 452 -2.37 -9.95 7.21
CA CYS A 452 -3.62 -9.68 6.52
C CYS A 452 -4.06 -8.24 6.80
N TYR A 453 -4.76 -7.61 5.86
CA TYR A 453 -5.21 -6.23 5.94
C TYR A 453 -6.74 -6.19 5.84
N PHE A 454 -7.40 -5.70 6.89
CA PHE A 454 -8.85 -5.49 6.94
C PHE A 454 -9.14 -4.02 7.17
N ALA A 455 -9.78 -3.37 6.20
CA ALA A 455 -10.04 -1.93 6.23
C ALA A 455 -11.47 -1.60 5.80
N LEU A 456 -12.05 -0.57 6.40
CA LEU A 456 -13.27 0.06 5.89
C LEU A 456 -12.94 1.09 4.81
N SER A 457 -12.17 0.70 3.79
CA SER A 457 -11.68 1.66 2.80
C SER A 457 -12.80 2.13 1.85
N PRO A 458 -12.90 3.44 1.55
CA PRO A 458 -13.74 3.97 0.48
C PRO A 458 -13.33 3.45 -0.91
N GLU A 459 -12.08 3.06 -1.07
CA GLU A 459 -11.53 2.49 -2.29
C GLU A 459 -12.16 1.10 -2.60
N ASP A 460 -12.34 0.24 -1.60
CA ASP A 460 -12.99 -1.08 -1.77
C ASP A 460 -14.50 -0.93 -2.02
N GLU A 461 -15.15 0.03 -1.33
CA GLU A 461 -16.54 0.40 -1.58
C GLU A 461 -16.73 0.93 -3.01
N ALA A 462 -15.77 1.69 -3.55
CA ALA A 462 -15.77 2.13 -4.94
C ALA A 462 -15.58 0.98 -5.95
N ARG A 463 -14.79 -0.05 -5.62
CA ARG A 463 -14.71 -1.29 -6.43
C ARG A 463 -16.03 -2.05 -6.40
N ASP A 464 -16.71 -2.11 -5.26
CA ASP A 464 -18.02 -2.76 -5.16
C ASP A 464 -19.12 -1.99 -5.91
N ALA A 465 -19.09 -0.66 -5.86
CA ALA A 465 -19.95 0.19 -6.68
C ALA A 465 -19.72 -0.02 -8.19
N ALA A 466 -18.47 -0.15 -8.64
CA ALA A 466 -18.18 -0.48 -10.04
C ALA A 466 -18.81 -1.82 -10.45
N ARG A 467 -18.70 -2.86 -9.60
CA ARG A 467 -19.34 -4.17 -9.84
C ARG A 467 -20.86 -4.10 -9.86
N HIS A 468 -21.50 -3.42 -8.89
CA HIS A 468 -22.95 -3.27 -8.80
C HIS A 468 -23.53 -2.48 -9.98
N ILE A 469 -22.92 -1.35 -10.34
CA ILE A 469 -23.33 -0.50 -11.46
C ILE A 469 -23.20 -1.26 -12.80
N HIS A 470 -22.14 -2.06 -12.98
CA HIS A 470 -21.98 -2.91 -14.15
C HIS A 470 -23.00 -4.06 -14.20
N GLN A 471 -23.32 -4.68 -13.05
CA GLN A 471 -24.36 -5.72 -12.95
C GLN A 471 -25.77 -5.18 -13.26
N GLN A 472 -26.04 -3.90 -12.97
CA GLN A 472 -27.25 -3.19 -13.42
C GLN A 472 -27.17 -2.72 -14.90
N GLY A 473 -26.22 -3.23 -15.68
CA GLY A 473 -26.13 -3.07 -17.15
C GLY A 473 -25.62 -1.71 -17.63
N LYS A 474 -25.17 -0.84 -16.73
CA LYS A 474 -24.75 0.53 -17.03
C LYS A 474 -23.45 0.57 -17.83
N GLN A 475 -23.28 1.60 -18.66
CA GLN A 475 -22.20 1.69 -19.65
C GLN A 475 -21.32 2.94 -19.48
N THR A 476 -21.87 4.06 -19.00
CA THR A 476 -21.23 5.39 -19.01
C THR A 476 -21.28 6.05 -17.62
N PRO A 477 -20.64 5.46 -16.59
CA PRO A 477 -20.67 6.00 -15.24
C PRO A 477 -19.89 7.32 -15.11
N LEU A 478 -20.49 8.26 -14.38
CA LEU A 478 -19.88 9.51 -13.93
C LEU A 478 -19.54 9.45 -12.44
N LEU A 479 -18.28 9.72 -12.08
CA LEU A 479 -17.81 9.80 -10.70
C LEU A 479 -17.86 11.23 -10.18
N LEU A 480 -18.75 11.48 -9.22
CA LEU A 480 -18.90 12.74 -8.49
C LEU A 480 -18.18 12.62 -7.15
N VAL A 481 -16.96 13.12 -7.06
CA VAL A 481 -16.10 12.98 -5.87
C VAL A 481 -15.50 14.33 -5.45
N PRO A 482 -15.10 14.51 -4.18
CA PRO A 482 -14.43 15.74 -3.74
C PRO A 482 -13.09 15.96 -4.45
N ARG A 483 -12.62 17.22 -4.43
CA ARG A 483 -11.23 17.56 -4.78
C ARG A 483 -10.27 17.00 -3.71
N GLY A 484 -9.10 16.51 -4.15
CA GLY A 484 -8.04 16.02 -3.28
C GLY A 484 -7.92 14.49 -3.19
N ALA A 485 -6.88 14.03 -2.49
CA ALA A 485 -6.33 12.68 -2.58
C ALA A 485 -7.35 11.54 -2.34
N LEU A 486 -8.31 11.71 -1.43
CA LEU A 486 -9.39 10.73 -1.21
C LEU A 486 -10.21 10.49 -2.50
N GLY A 487 -10.60 11.57 -3.18
CA GLY A 487 -11.32 11.48 -4.45
C GLY A 487 -10.45 10.87 -5.56
N ASP A 488 -9.14 11.13 -5.55
CA ASP A 488 -8.20 10.59 -6.53
C ASP A 488 -8.02 9.07 -6.40
N ARG A 489 -7.85 8.57 -5.16
CA ARG A 489 -7.74 7.13 -4.88
C ARG A 489 -9.05 6.39 -5.17
N VAL A 490 -10.20 6.98 -4.84
CA VAL A 490 -11.53 6.43 -5.17
C VAL A 490 -11.78 6.39 -6.69
N VAL A 491 -11.40 7.43 -7.43
CA VAL A 491 -11.50 7.45 -8.90
C VAL A 491 -10.61 6.36 -9.53
N SER A 492 -9.36 6.20 -9.05
CA SER A 492 -8.50 5.09 -9.50
C SER A 492 -9.16 3.75 -9.20
N ALA A 493 -9.56 3.52 -7.94
CA ALA A 493 -10.10 2.23 -7.50
C ALA A 493 -11.35 1.81 -8.28
N PHE A 494 -12.28 2.74 -8.54
CA PHE A 494 -13.45 2.49 -9.38
C PHE A 494 -13.04 2.19 -10.83
N ALA A 495 -12.23 3.04 -11.45
CA ALA A 495 -11.91 2.94 -12.88
C ALA A 495 -11.02 1.72 -13.21
N ASP A 496 -10.11 1.34 -12.31
CA ASP A 496 -9.36 0.09 -12.37
C ASP A 496 -10.29 -1.13 -12.40
N GLU A 497 -11.34 -1.12 -11.56
CA GLU A 497 -12.29 -2.24 -11.47
C GLU A 497 -13.23 -2.28 -12.67
N TRP A 498 -13.73 -1.11 -13.10
CA TRP A 498 -14.56 -0.95 -14.29
C TRP A 498 -13.88 -1.48 -15.55
N LEU A 499 -12.57 -1.22 -15.70
CA LEU A 499 -11.75 -1.75 -16.80
C LEU A 499 -11.61 -3.28 -16.74
N LYS A 500 -11.45 -3.89 -15.55
CA LYS A 500 -11.41 -5.37 -15.40
C LYS A 500 -12.72 -6.03 -15.79
N LEU A 501 -13.85 -5.35 -15.57
CA LEU A 501 -15.19 -5.83 -15.92
C LEU A 501 -15.47 -5.75 -17.45
N GLY A 502 -14.57 -5.13 -18.22
CA GLY A 502 -14.73 -4.90 -19.66
C GLY A 502 -15.40 -3.56 -20.01
N GLY A 503 -15.61 -2.69 -19.02
CA GLY A 503 -16.25 -1.39 -19.20
C GLY A 503 -15.38 -0.36 -19.94
N ALA A 504 -16.05 0.56 -20.64
CA ALA A 504 -15.43 1.66 -21.37
C ALA A 504 -14.90 2.79 -20.45
N SER A 505 -14.40 3.89 -21.02
CA SER A 505 -13.87 5.03 -20.25
C SER A 505 -14.88 5.61 -19.25
N VAL A 506 -14.51 5.59 -17.97
CA VAL A 506 -15.25 6.25 -16.88
C VAL A 506 -15.07 7.77 -16.97
N LEU A 507 -16.12 8.53 -16.64
CA LEU A 507 -16.04 9.99 -16.52
C LEU A 507 -15.89 10.42 -15.06
N GLN A 508 -15.23 11.56 -14.79
CA GLN A 508 -15.11 12.15 -13.46
C GLN A 508 -15.45 13.65 -13.44
N GLN A 509 -16.00 14.10 -12.32
CA GLN A 509 -16.30 15.51 -12.05
C GLN A 509 -16.06 15.80 -10.56
N ARG A 510 -15.36 16.90 -10.26
CA ARG A 510 -14.90 17.18 -8.89
C ARG A 510 -15.70 18.32 -8.25
N PHE A 511 -16.33 18.04 -7.11
CA PHE A 511 -17.09 19.03 -6.35
C PHE A 511 -16.26 19.66 -5.21
N GLY A 512 -16.69 20.84 -4.76
CA GLY A 512 -16.00 21.64 -3.75
C GLY A 512 -16.40 21.34 -2.30
N SER A 513 -16.11 22.28 -1.41
CA SER A 513 -16.58 22.27 -0.02
C SER A 513 -18.11 22.37 0.09
N THR A 514 -18.67 21.99 1.24
CA THR A 514 -20.12 22.16 1.55
C THR A 514 -20.56 23.62 1.46
N ALA A 515 -19.65 24.58 1.74
CA ALA A 515 -19.90 26.01 1.55
C ALA A 515 -20.02 26.41 0.07
N GLU A 516 -19.17 25.86 -0.81
CA GLU A 516 -19.29 26.07 -2.26
C GLU A 516 -20.57 25.45 -2.83
N LEU A 517 -20.96 24.25 -2.38
CA LEU A 517 -22.21 23.60 -2.79
C LEU A 517 -23.43 24.46 -2.42
N ARG A 518 -23.49 24.93 -1.17
CA ARG A 518 -24.54 25.84 -0.69
C ARG A 518 -24.59 27.16 -1.46
N ALA A 519 -23.43 27.75 -1.79
CA ALA A 519 -23.35 28.94 -2.63
C ALA A 519 -23.81 28.66 -4.08
N GLY A 520 -23.50 27.47 -4.62
CA GLY A 520 -23.92 27.02 -5.95
C GLY A 520 -25.45 26.93 -6.08
N VAL A 521 -26.13 26.35 -5.08
CA VAL A 521 -27.60 26.32 -5.02
C VAL A 521 -28.18 27.74 -5.08
N ASN A 522 -27.69 28.63 -4.21
CA ASN A 522 -28.17 30.02 -4.13
C ASN A 522 -27.88 30.83 -5.41
N GLY A 523 -26.80 30.52 -6.13
CA GLY A 523 -26.44 31.13 -7.41
C GLY A 523 -27.11 30.50 -8.65
N GLY A 524 -27.98 29.50 -8.49
CA GLY A 524 -28.57 28.76 -9.61
C GLY A 524 -27.59 27.85 -10.36
N GLY A 525 -26.37 27.69 -9.85
CA GLY A 525 -25.29 26.88 -10.43
C GLY A 525 -25.43 25.40 -10.10
N GLY A 526 -26.40 24.72 -10.70
CA GLY A 526 -26.61 23.28 -10.55
C GLY A 526 -25.53 22.41 -11.22
N ILE A 527 -25.43 21.15 -10.80
CA ILE A 527 -24.42 20.18 -11.26
C ILE A 527 -24.89 19.55 -12.57
N ALA A 528 -24.25 19.91 -13.69
CA ALA A 528 -24.44 19.21 -14.95
C ALA A 528 -23.80 17.82 -14.89
N LEU A 529 -24.48 16.78 -15.39
CA LEU A 529 -23.99 15.40 -15.40
C LEU A 529 -23.02 15.17 -16.56
N THR A 530 -21.85 15.82 -16.46
CA THR A 530 -20.80 15.85 -17.48
C THR A 530 -19.43 15.86 -16.80
N GLY A 531 -18.53 14.96 -17.20
CA GLY A 531 -17.19 14.85 -16.64
C GLY A 531 -16.09 14.71 -17.70
N THR A 532 -14.84 14.75 -17.26
CA THR A 532 -13.67 14.42 -18.10
C THR A 532 -13.37 12.92 -18.01
N PRO A 533 -12.85 12.27 -19.08
CA PRO A 533 -12.42 10.88 -19.00
C PRO A 533 -11.35 10.63 -17.93
N VAL A 534 -11.43 9.48 -17.27
CA VAL A 534 -10.40 9.00 -16.34
C VAL A 534 -9.33 8.25 -17.13
N SER A 535 -8.11 8.79 -17.14
CA SER A 535 -6.94 8.10 -17.68
C SER A 535 -6.48 6.99 -16.73
N THR A 536 -6.90 5.75 -16.98
CA THR A 536 -6.50 4.54 -16.23
C THR A 536 -5.10 4.01 -16.57
N LEU A 537 -4.34 4.72 -17.42
CA LEU A 537 -2.92 4.43 -17.65
C LEU A 537 -2.13 4.85 -16.41
N PRO A 538 -1.27 3.97 -15.84
CA PRO A 538 -0.56 4.26 -14.60
C PRO A 538 0.32 5.51 -14.73
N SER A 539 0.21 6.39 -13.73
CA SER A 539 0.63 7.79 -13.79
C SER A 539 2.08 8.00 -14.25
N ALA A 540 2.26 8.37 -15.51
CA ALA A 540 3.47 8.98 -16.03
C ALA A 540 3.62 10.42 -15.50
N GLN A 541 3.86 10.56 -14.20
CA GLN A 541 4.18 11.86 -13.58
C GLN A 541 5.47 12.40 -14.22
N ASN A 542 5.37 13.61 -14.79
CA ASN A 542 6.34 14.31 -15.62
C ASN A 542 6.39 13.89 -17.11
N SER A 543 5.30 14.12 -17.83
CA SER A 543 5.29 14.30 -19.30
C SER A 543 4.52 15.56 -19.73
N SER A 544 5.04 16.73 -19.35
CA SER A 544 4.52 18.03 -19.81
C SER A 544 5.01 18.37 -21.23
N LEU A 545 4.75 17.51 -22.22
CA LEU A 545 4.76 17.83 -23.66
C LEU A 545 4.19 16.65 -24.46
N GLY A 546 3.09 16.87 -25.20
CA GLY A 546 2.44 15.86 -26.03
C GLY A 546 0.95 16.18 -26.24
N SER A 547 0.55 16.44 -27.50
CA SER A 547 -0.83 16.79 -27.84
C SER A 547 -1.76 15.58 -27.75
N ALA A 548 -2.92 15.75 -27.14
CA ALA A 548 -3.90 14.67 -26.91
C ALA A 548 -4.84 14.47 -28.11
N ASP A 549 -4.30 14.00 -29.24
CA ASP A 549 -5.02 13.97 -30.53
C ASP A 549 -4.90 12.63 -31.29
N GLU A 550 -4.46 11.55 -30.62
CA GLU A 550 -4.30 10.23 -31.26
C GLU A 550 -4.62 9.03 -30.33
N MET A 551 -5.78 9.10 -29.67
CA MET A 551 -6.48 7.96 -29.04
C MET A 551 -7.97 8.04 -29.42
N PRO A 552 -8.67 6.91 -29.65
CA PRO A 552 -10.05 6.92 -30.14
C PRO A 552 -11.04 7.40 -29.07
N VAL A 553 -11.28 8.70 -29.01
CA VAL A 553 -12.29 9.32 -28.16
C VAL A 553 -13.71 8.98 -28.62
N SER A 554 -14.27 7.91 -28.04
CA SER A 554 -15.71 7.62 -28.04
C SER A 554 -16.50 8.54 -27.07
N SER A 555 -16.11 9.82 -26.99
CA SER A 555 -16.70 10.84 -26.13
C SER A 555 -18.02 11.37 -26.71
N GLY A 556 -19.05 10.52 -26.70
CA GLY A 556 -20.38 10.84 -27.23
C GLY A 556 -21.56 10.13 -26.53
N GLY A 557 -21.31 9.27 -25.56
CA GLY A 557 -22.36 8.65 -24.75
C GLY A 557 -22.94 9.62 -23.73
N SER A 558 -24.27 9.69 -23.64
CA SER A 558 -24.94 10.27 -22.47
C SER A 558 -24.61 9.44 -21.22
N VAL A 559 -24.32 10.10 -20.11
CA VAL A 559 -24.20 9.45 -18.79
C VAL A 559 -25.48 8.68 -18.49
N ASP A 560 -25.37 7.45 -17.95
CA ASP A 560 -26.50 6.60 -17.56
C ASP A 560 -26.50 6.21 -16.06
N ALA A 561 -25.37 6.39 -15.39
CA ALA A 561 -25.16 6.20 -13.96
C ALA A 561 -24.26 7.31 -13.39
N ALA A 562 -24.52 7.75 -12.16
CA ALA A 562 -23.60 8.63 -11.44
C ALA A 562 -23.34 8.13 -10.01
N TYR A 563 -22.08 7.90 -9.66
CA TYR A 563 -21.65 7.46 -8.33
C TYR A 563 -21.06 8.63 -7.54
N ILE A 564 -21.59 8.86 -6.33
CA ILE A 564 -21.35 10.06 -5.54
C ILE A 564 -20.65 9.71 -4.21
N LEU A 565 -19.41 10.17 -4.04
CA LEU A 565 -18.65 10.06 -2.78
C LEU A 565 -18.86 11.34 -1.95
N ALA A 566 -19.91 11.40 -1.15
CA ALA A 566 -20.32 12.60 -0.40
C ALA A 566 -20.69 12.30 1.06
N THR A 567 -20.56 13.29 1.95
CA THR A 567 -21.13 13.25 3.31
C THR A 567 -22.65 13.51 3.29
N PRO A 568 -23.39 13.29 4.40
CA PRO A 568 -24.84 13.51 4.43
C PRO A 568 -25.24 14.98 4.19
N GLU A 569 -24.42 15.93 4.64
CA GLU A 569 -24.56 17.36 4.31
C GLU A 569 -24.33 17.65 2.82
N GLN A 570 -23.37 16.95 2.20
CA GLN A 570 -22.98 17.21 0.81
C GLN A 570 -23.99 16.61 -0.18
N ILE A 571 -24.48 15.39 0.08
CA ILE A 571 -25.48 14.75 -0.78
C ILE A 571 -26.80 15.54 -0.80
N ALA A 572 -27.17 16.16 0.34
CA ALA A 572 -28.31 17.07 0.49
C ALA A 572 -28.26 18.28 -0.46
N TYR A 573 -27.07 18.79 -0.82
CA TYR A 573 -26.95 19.83 -1.85
C TYR A 573 -26.76 19.23 -3.25
N ILE A 574 -25.95 18.18 -3.40
CA ILE A 574 -25.59 17.60 -4.70
C ILE A 574 -26.83 17.09 -5.45
N LYS A 575 -27.75 16.39 -4.80
CA LYS A 575 -28.91 15.82 -5.49
C LYS A 575 -29.89 16.91 -6.00
N PRO A 576 -30.32 17.90 -5.19
CA PRO A 576 -31.06 19.05 -5.71
C PRO A 576 -30.32 19.80 -6.82
N MET A 577 -29.01 20.02 -6.70
CA MET A 577 -28.22 20.68 -7.76
C MET A 577 -28.23 19.89 -9.09
N ILE A 578 -28.25 18.55 -9.05
CA ILE A 578 -28.43 17.71 -10.24
C ILE A 578 -29.84 17.88 -10.80
N ALA A 579 -30.88 17.79 -9.96
CA ALA A 579 -32.28 17.93 -10.40
C ALA A 579 -32.58 19.32 -11.01
N MET A 580 -32.04 20.39 -10.44
CA MET A 580 -32.16 21.76 -10.96
C MET A 580 -31.54 21.93 -12.34
N ARG A 581 -30.44 21.23 -12.66
CA ARG A 581 -29.70 21.42 -13.91
C ARG A 581 -30.10 20.46 -15.03
N ASN A 582 -30.50 19.24 -14.69
CA ASN A 582 -30.77 18.16 -15.65
C ASN A 582 -32.24 17.69 -15.63
N GLY A 583 -33.07 18.25 -14.74
CA GLY A 583 -34.45 17.84 -14.51
C GLY A 583 -34.58 16.65 -13.56
N SER A 584 -35.69 16.60 -12.80
CA SER A 584 -35.99 15.52 -11.84
C SER A 584 -36.40 14.19 -12.47
N GLN A 585 -36.52 14.14 -13.81
CA GLN A 585 -36.95 12.99 -14.61
C GLN A 585 -35.84 12.54 -15.59
N ASN A 586 -34.58 12.69 -15.19
CA ASN A 586 -33.45 12.24 -16.01
C ASN A 586 -33.23 10.72 -15.85
N ASN A 587 -32.83 10.04 -16.93
CA ASN A 587 -32.62 8.59 -16.98
C ASN A 587 -31.36 8.10 -16.22
N VAL A 588 -30.61 9.01 -15.59
CA VAL A 588 -29.39 8.71 -14.84
C VAL A 588 -29.73 8.15 -13.47
N THR A 589 -29.32 6.92 -13.21
CA THR A 589 -29.45 6.33 -11.88
C THR A 589 -28.36 6.88 -10.96
N LEU A 590 -28.75 7.43 -9.81
CA LEU A 590 -27.81 7.96 -8.82
C LEU A 590 -27.46 6.86 -7.81
N TYR A 591 -26.18 6.75 -7.51
CA TYR A 591 -25.58 5.84 -6.53
C TYR A 591 -24.70 6.66 -5.57
N ALA A 592 -24.60 6.26 -4.30
CA ALA A 592 -23.70 6.88 -3.35
C ALA A 592 -23.03 5.87 -2.41
N SER A 593 -21.89 6.24 -1.84
CA SER A 593 -21.23 5.45 -0.77
C SER A 593 -21.99 5.54 0.55
N SER A 594 -21.72 4.59 1.45
CA SER A 594 -22.13 4.57 2.88
C SER A 594 -21.89 5.90 3.60
N ARG A 595 -20.85 6.65 3.22
CA ARG A 595 -20.55 8.01 3.70
C ARG A 595 -21.70 9.02 3.58
N SER A 596 -22.66 8.78 2.68
CA SER A 596 -23.85 9.61 2.48
C SER A 596 -25.00 9.32 3.45
N ALA A 597 -24.98 8.17 4.11
CA ALA A 597 -26.04 7.70 5.01
C ALA A 597 -25.81 8.14 6.46
N GLN A 598 -26.90 8.47 7.16
CA GLN A 598 -26.92 8.93 8.56
C GLN A 598 -28.11 8.33 9.32
N GLY A 599 -27.90 7.93 10.58
CA GLY A 599 -28.95 7.29 11.39
C GLY A 599 -30.11 8.21 11.79
N THR A 600 -29.84 9.52 11.84
CA THR A 600 -30.82 10.58 12.14
C THR A 600 -31.62 11.05 10.91
N ALA A 601 -31.47 10.39 9.75
CA ALA A 601 -32.20 10.74 8.54
C ALA A 601 -33.73 10.63 8.74
N GLY A 602 -34.39 11.77 8.97
CA GLY A 602 -35.85 11.87 9.08
C GLY A 602 -36.59 11.61 7.77
N PRO A 603 -37.93 11.51 7.78
CA PRO A 603 -38.74 11.24 6.59
C PRO A 603 -38.50 12.23 5.44
N ASP A 604 -38.29 13.51 5.75
CA ASP A 604 -38.11 14.56 4.74
C ASP A 604 -36.81 14.37 3.94
N PHE A 605 -35.70 14.05 4.61
CA PHE A 605 -34.44 13.70 3.95
C PHE A 605 -34.58 12.44 3.10
N ARG A 606 -35.35 11.43 3.56
CA ARG A 606 -35.61 10.21 2.79
C ARG A 606 -36.44 10.48 1.53
N LEU A 607 -37.38 11.43 1.60
CA LEU A 607 -38.17 11.90 0.45
C LEU A 607 -37.33 12.78 -0.50
N GLU A 608 -36.47 13.65 0.01
CA GLU A 608 -35.52 14.40 -0.82
C GLU A 608 -34.55 13.45 -1.54
N MET A 609 -34.13 12.36 -0.88
CA MET A 609 -33.26 11.33 -1.45
C MET A 609 -33.98 10.28 -2.33
N GLU A 610 -35.30 10.32 -2.50
CA GLU A 610 -36.11 9.41 -3.34
C GLU A 610 -35.43 8.94 -4.65
N GLY A 611 -35.26 7.64 -4.83
CA GLY A 611 -34.64 7.03 -6.02
C GLY A 611 -33.11 6.89 -5.98
N LEU A 612 -32.41 7.56 -5.07
CA LEU A 612 -30.97 7.36 -4.84
C LEU A 612 -30.74 5.94 -4.29
N GLN A 613 -29.82 5.19 -4.92
CA GLN A 613 -29.24 3.97 -4.36
C GLN A 613 -28.01 4.32 -3.52
N TYR A 614 -27.73 3.55 -2.47
CA TYR A 614 -26.48 3.66 -1.73
C TYR A 614 -26.02 2.32 -1.15
N SER A 615 -24.72 2.13 -1.01
CA SER A 615 -24.12 0.99 -0.32
C SER A 615 -24.05 1.22 1.18
N GLU A 616 -24.24 0.16 1.97
CA GLU A 616 -24.13 0.18 3.42
C GLU A 616 -23.70 -1.19 3.95
N ILE A 617 -23.20 -1.25 5.18
CA ILE A 617 -22.84 -2.52 5.81
C ILE A 617 -24.08 -3.38 6.18
N PRO A 618 -24.03 -4.72 6.07
CA PRO A 618 -25.16 -5.61 6.38
C PRO A 618 -25.81 -5.39 7.75
N MET A 619 -25.03 -5.03 8.78
CA MET A 619 -25.58 -4.72 10.11
C MET A 619 -26.54 -3.53 10.08
N LEU A 620 -26.16 -2.42 9.43
CA LEU A 620 -26.99 -1.21 9.30
C LEU A 620 -28.07 -1.34 8.21
N ALA A 621 -27.87 -2.24 7.24
CA ALA A 621 -28.90 -2.67 6.29
C ALA A 621 -30.00 -3.55 6.94
N GLY A 622 -29.83 -3.95 8.21
CA GLY A 622 -30.81 -4.68 9.01
C GLY A 622 -30.61 -6.20 9.09
N SER A 623 -29.57 -6.76 8.47
CA SER A 623 -29.28 -8.21 8.49
C SER A 623 -28.80 -8.73 9.86
N ASN A 624 -28.54 -7.85 10.83
CA ASN A 624 -28.27 -8.23 12.23
C ASN A 624 -28.85 -7.20 13.22
N PRO A 625 -30.17 -7.23 13.49
CA PRO A 625 -30.85 -6.19 14.27
C PRO A 625 -30.40 -6.15 15.74
N ALA A 626 -29.97 -7.28 16.31
CA ALA A 626 -29.50 -7.36 17.69
C ALA A 626 -28.15 -6.63 17.88
N LEU A 627 -27.15 -6.95 17.06
CA LEU A 627 -25.87 -6.24 17.07
C LEU A 627 -26.05 -4.78 16.67
N MET A 628 -26.93 -4.48 15.71
CA MET A 628 -27.24 -3.11 15.30
C MET A 628 -27.79 -2.27 16.47
N GLN A 629 -28.75 -2.78 17.25
CA GLN A 629 -29.29 -2.07 18.41
C GLN A 629 -28.24 -1.85 19.50
N GLN A 630 -27.37 -2.84 19.74
CA GLN A 630 -26.24 -2.73 20.67
C GLN A 630 -25.21 -1.70 20.20
N ALA A 631 -24.82 -1.72 18.92
CA ALA A 631 -23.90 -0.76 18.32
C ALA A 631 -24.44 0.67 18.39
N LEU A 632 -25.67 0.90 17.90
CA LEU A 632 -26.28 2.23 17.83
C LEU A 632 -26.49 2.85 19.22
N SER A 633 -26.83 2.05 20.24
CA SER A 633 -26.93 2.54 21.62
C SER A 633 -25.56 2.89 22.22
N ALA A 634 -24.51 2.10 21.96
CA ALA A 634 -23.15 2.39 22.41
C ALA A 634 -22.56 3.67 21.77
N VAL A 635 -22.90 3.95 20.51
CA VAL A 635 -22.32 5.07 19.73
C VAL A 635 -23.27 6.26 19.51
N ARG A 636 -24.39 6.32 20.25
CA ARG A 636 -25.39 7.41 20.18
C ARG A 636 -25.95 7.66 18.76
N ASN A 637 -26.15 6.61 17.99
CA ASN A 637 -26.57 6.61 16.58
C ASN A 637 -25.58 7.22 15.55
N ASP A 638 -24.33 7.53 15.91
CA ASP A 638 -23.30 7.89 14.92
C ASP A 638 -22.97 6.68 14.03
N TYR A 639 -23.33 6.73 12.75
CA TYR A 639 -23.13 5.65 11.80
C TYR A 639 -21.65 5.40 11.46
N SER A 640 -20.77 6.40 11.57
CA SER A 640 -19.32 6.20 11.36
C SER A 640 -18.74 5.30 12.46
N LEU A 641 -19.12 5.57 13.71
CA LEU A 641 -18.76 4.76 14.86
C LEU A 641 -19.48 3.39 14.83
N ALA A 642 -20.73 3.32 14.39
CA ALA A 642 -21.44 2.03 14.26
C ALA A 642 -20.76 1.09 13.25
N ARG A 643 -20.21 1.62 12.15
CA ARG A 643 -19.41 0.83 11.19
C ARG A 643 -18.09 0.33 11.81
N LEU A 644 -17.43 1.15 12.63
CA LEU A 644 -16.24 0.72 13.39
C LEU A 644 -16.56 -0.30 14.49
N TYR A 645 -17.75 -0.25 15.08
CA TYR A 645 -18.24 -1.28 16.00
C TYR A 645 -18.43 -2.62 15.27
N ALA A 646 -19.07 -2.61 14.10
CA ALA A 646 -19.17 -3.78 13.23
C ALA A 646 -17.79 -4.28 12.78
N MET A 647 -16.82 -3.39 12.51
CA MET A 647 -15.44 -3.76 12.21
C MET A 647 -14.76 -4.48 13.38
N GLY A 648 -15.02 -4.09 14.63
CA GLY A 648 -14.58 -4.84 15.80
C GLY A 648 -15.14 -6.27 15.83
N ALA A 649 -16.45 -6.41 15.62
CA ALA A 649 -17.14 -7.71 15.61
C ALA A 649 -16.64 -8.65 14.49
N ASP A 650 -16.40 -8.10 13.31
CA ASP A 650 -15.84 -8.84 12.18
C ASP A 650 -14.36 -9.14 12.35
N ALA A 651 -13.58 -8.23 12.94
CA ALA A 651 -12.17 -8.48 13.25
C ALA A 651 -11.98 -9.65 14.22
N TRP A 652 -12.88 -9.85 15.19
CA TRP A 652 -12.91 -11.08 16.01
C TRP A 652 -13.21 -12.33 15.17
N SER A 653 -14.17 -12.24 14.25
CA SER A 653 -14.57 -13.34 13.39
C SER A 653 -13.47 -13.76 12.42
N LEU A 654 -12.85 -12.78 11.74
CA LEU A 654 -11.67 -12.92 10.89
C LEU A 654 -10.45 -13.45 11.66
N ALA A 655 -10.22 -12.96 12.89
CA ALA A 655 -9.14 -13.47 13.74
C ALA A 655 -9.29 -14.96 14.07
N ASN A 656 -10.52 -15.44 14.29
CA ASN A 656 -10.79 -16.87 14.47
C ASN A 656 -10.58 -17.71 13.20
N HIS A 657 -10.62 -17.09 12.01
CA HIS A 657 -10.45 -17.76 10.72
C HIS A 657 -9.09 -17.47 10.04
N PHE A 658 -8.16 -16.78 10.72
CA PHE A 658 -6.92 -16.23 10.11
C PHE A 658 -6.11 -17.23 9.27
N THR A 659 -5.88 -18.43 9.80
CA THR A 659 -5.13 -19.49 9.10
C THR A 659 -5.87 -19.95 7.83
N GLN A 660 -7.21 -20.01 7.85
CA GLN A 660 -8.03 -20.39 6.70
C GLN A 660 -8.02 -19.29 5.63
N MET A 661 -8.09 -18.01 6.00
CA MET A 661 -7.97 -16.89 5.06
C MET A 661 -6.64 -16.90 4.28
N ARG A 662 -5.54 -17.34 4.91
CA ARG A 662 -4.22 -17.45 4.28
C ARG A 662 -4.02 -18.72 3.45
N GLN A 663 -4.81 -19.77 3.66
CA GLN A 663 -4.61 -21.11 3.08
C GLN A 663 -5.67 -21.54 2.06
N THR A 664 -6.88 -20.97 2.12
CA THR A 664 -8.02 -21.37 1.27
C THR A 664 -8.26 -20.32 0.18
N PRO A 665 -7.97 -20.62 -1.11
CA PRO A 665 -8.37 -19.77 -2.22
C PRO A 665 -9.90 -19.66 -2.27
N GLY A 666 -10.43 -18.43 -2.36
CA GLY A 666 -11.88 -18.21 -2.27
C GLY A 666 -12.43 -18.38 -0.85
N PHE A 667 -11.68 -17.97 0.18
CA PHE A 667 -12.24 -17.77 1.51
C PHE A 667 -13.36 -16.71 1.45
N GLU A 668 -14.54 -17.06 1.96
CA GLU A 668 -15.69 -16.17 2.12
C GLU A 668 -16.25 -16.25 3.55
N LEU A 669 -16.64 -15.12 4.12
CA LEU A 669 -17.26 -15.02 5.44
C LEU A 669 -18.35 -13.93 5.44
N ASN A 670 -19.59 -14.27 5.79
CA ASN A 670 -20.67 -13.30 5.91
C ASN A 670 -20.45 -12.43 7.16
N GLY A 671 -19.99 -11.18 6.96
CA GLY A 671 -19.66 -10.24 8.03
C GLY A 671 -20.72 -9.16 8.25
N ASN A 672 -20.65 -8.53 9.41
CA ASN A 672 -21.45 -7.36 9.76
C ASN A 672 -21.10 -6.13 8.90
N THR A 673 -19.88 -6.10 8.33
CA THR A 673 -19.29 -5.05 7.46
C THR A 673 -19.31 -5.35 5.96
N GLY A 674 -19.81 -6.53 5.55
CA GLY A 674 -19.97 -6.98 4.17
C GLY A 674 -19.82 -8.50 4.03
N ASP A 675 -20.02 -9.05 2.82
CA ASP A 675 -19.48 -10.38 2.52
C ASP A 675 -17.96 -10.22 2.38
N LEU A 676 -17.19 -10.88 3.24
CA LEU A 676 -15.74 -10.68 3.41
C LEU A 676 -14.99 -11.74 2.61
N THR A 677 -14.09 -11.32 1.72
CA THR A 677 -13.29 -12.24 0.89
C THR A 677 -11.81 -11.88 0.88
N ALA A 678 -10.93 -12.88 0.92
CA ALA A 678 -9.49 -12.67 1.01
C ALA A 678 -8.79 -12.75 -0.37
N THR A 679 -7.96 -11.76 -0.71
CA THR A 679 -7.03 -11.85 -1.85
C THR A 679 -5.83 -12.75 -1.55
N GLN A 680 -5.02 -13.08 -2.56
CA GLN A 680 -3.76 -13.83 -2.39
C GLN A 680 -2.77 -13.11 -1.44
N ASP A 681 -2.84 -11.78 -1.39
CA ASP A 681 -2.07 -10.91 -0.50
C ASP A 681 -2.73 -10.74 0.88
N CYS A 682 -3.86 -11.42 1.13
CA CYS A 682 -4.72 -11.31 2.30
C CYS A 682 -5.19 -9.88 2.60
N VAL A 683 -5.49 -9.11 1.56
CA VAL A 683 -6.40 -7.95 1.67
C VAL A 683 -7.82 -8.49 1.74
N ILE A 684 -8.58 -8.04 2.73
CA ILE A 684 -9.98 -8.45 2.93
C ILE A 684 -10.89 -7.47 2.18
N ASN A 685 -11.32 -7.88 0.99
CA ASN A 685 -12.36 -7.16 0.24
C ASN A 685 -13.71 -7.33 0.94
N ARG A 686 -14.61 -6.37 0.73
CA ARG A 686 -15.97 -6.37 1.28
C ARG A 686 -16.97 -6.13 0.15
N LYS A 687 -18.00 -6.96 0.06
CA LYS A 687 -19.20 -6.70 -0.75
C LYS A 687 -20.29 -6.13 0.14
N LEU A 688 -20.92 -5.03 -0.28
CA LEU A 688 -21.85 -4.27 0.56
C LEU A 688 -23.31 -4.56 0.24
N SER A 689 -24.17 -4.24 1.21
CA SER A 689 -25.61 -4.27 1.05
C SER A 689 -26.07 -3.01 0.33
N TRP A 690 -26.72 -3.16 -0.83
CA TRP A 690 -27.26 -2.03 -1.58
C TRP A 690 -28.70 -1.72 -1.15
N LEU A 691 -28.93 -0.44 -0.84
CA LEU A 691 -30.16 0.13 -0.34
C LEU A 691 -30.65 1.24 -1.28
N LYS A 692 -31.93 1.58 -1.18
CA LYS A 692 -32.57 2.60 -2.01
C LYS A 692 -33.58 3.39 -1.18
N TYR A 693 -33.61 4.71 -1.39
CA TYR A 693 -34.70 5.54 -0.85
C TYR A 693 -35.93 5.40 -1.76
N GLN A 694 -37.07 5.02 -1.19
CA GLN A 694 -38.34 4.87 -1.91
C GLN A 694 -39.55 5.18 -1.03
N GLN A 695 -40.42 6.08 -1.49
CA GLN A 695 -41.60 6.61 -0.78
C GLN A 695 -41.29 7.06 0.65
N GLY A 696 -40.16 7.74 0.86
CA GLY A 696 -39.70 8.20 2.19
C GLY A 696 -39.24 7.08 3.13
N LYS A 697 -39.18 5.84 2.64
CA LYS A 697 -38.61 4.68 3.34
C LYS A 697 -37.25 4.33 2.72
N ILE A 698 -36.50 3.50 3.43
CA ILE A 698 -35.36 2.78 2.87
C ILE A 698 -35.89 1.39 2.48
N VAL A 699 -35.43 0.83 1.36
CA VAL A 699 -35.72 -0.52 0.87
C VAL A 699 -34.46 -1.17 0.30
N PRO A 700 -34.40 -2.51 0.13
CA PRO A 700 -33.30 -3.14 -0.61
C PRO A 700 -33.26 -2.65 -2.06
N ALA A 701 -32.07 -2.34 -2.58
CA ALA A 701 -31.90 -2.14 -4.02
C ALA A 701 -31.85 -3.51 -4.72
N SER A 702 -32.66 -3.67 -5.77
CA SER A 702 -32.70 -4.83 -6.66
C SER A 702 -32.18 -4.47 -8.05
#